data_AF-A0A2S0WQ86-F1
#
_entry.id   AF-A0A2S0WQ86-F1
#
_cell.length_a   1.000
_cell.length_b   1.000
_cell.length_c   1.000
_cell.angle_alpha   90.00
_cell.angle_beta   90.00
_cell.angle_gamma   90.00
#
_symmetry.space_group_name_H-M   'P 1'
#
loop_
_entity.id
_entity.type
_entity.pdbx_description
1 polymer ?
#
loop_
_entity_poly.entity_id
_entity_poly.type
_entity_poly.pdbx_seq_one_letter_code
_entity_poly.pdbx_strand_id
1 'polypeptide(L)'
;MTTDSANPFAGLRGDTGARDDLVRQLTAAAGDQTALAQVAALAARLLDTPSAHVSLISDVQTIVGGVGASLDDVGVETPADGAVCAVTAGGGVPMMVFDALDDDRLRDLAAVRAGNLRSYLGVPLVVRDQPVGVLCVYGPGPREWSDQDLQLLEQLGTSAVTELQLAVLSDEHEDERLVWQLAVDAAGVGAFDWSIGTGEVRWDDRIRELFGLGDEVFGADVESFHQLVHPDDSARVADALTTAVETCGTYAAEYRVVLPDGVVRWVTARGRALAGPHGAAVRLLGAAYDTTAVQEGEARVARLLEAMPMAFFQLDPQWRFTFLNSEAHRLLGGIGSPIVGDVIWDLFPDAVDSDFEAHYRGAVETGEPVEFEAYYPPPLDRWYEVRGWPAPDGLAVYFVDVTERRRAQERAESAAERARLLSSITDVLTGTLDEELAVAHLAEVVVGPWADWSAVTLIDYSTPHVSAGTGSAEGRDVWRRGLRDVAGWHADPAYRPLVDRYLELRIPSLSDDSFLAQAVRDNRPVFVDQDAARAISAVLEPGEAREVFQRLDPTSTLVLPLRGRERTIGLLTVFRGAGSIGFTGADIADLVDVASRAGVALDNVRLYAEQRDLAEGLQRSLMTAPPEPDHLHVSVRYEPSAEVAQVGGDWYDAFLQTDGATNIVIGDVVGHDTAAAAAMGQVRGLLRGIAVTTGAGPAEVLQRVDEAVQTLQIETMATAVVARLEQTPEERDAGVTRLRWSNAGHPPPLIAVHPEAPETPETTDRVTSVDPRDVTVTALWPDRADLLLGLVPETSRTESVLELSRGCTVLLYTDGLVERRGQSLDDGVAQLQAVLAELIAAGLDQDELCDQLLARMLPEQPEDDVALVAVRLHPQDRPRPAAAGPESVPDNVVEQACSVPAPHTHADDDPRTSLRLPFDATSAGVARRRLVDELEGLGFGESFVIDAELVLGELAANGLEHGRPSGDDTLDVSWCIADDVLRISVCDGGKSAELQALELTRAGVRGRGLAIVDQLCDAWTVDDQQGLRVTAELRRPLD
;
A
#
# COMPACT_ATOMS: atom_id res chain seq x y z
N MET A 1 -40.55 39.73 86.67
CA MET A 1 -40.06 40.93 87.37
C MET A 1 -39.52 40.53 88.73
N THR A 2 -38.21 40.30 88.79
CA THR A 2 -37.33 40.51 89.94
C THR A 2 -35.99 40.87 89.28
N THR A 3 -35.75 42.18 89.25
CA THR A 3 -34.54 42.94 88.94
C THR A 3 -33.26 42.18 88.58
N ASP A 4 -32.74 42.51 87.39
CA ASP A 4 -31.32 42.46 87.00
C ASP A 4 -30.40 42.77 88.20
N SER A 5 -29.67 41.77 88.69
CA SER A 5 -28.36 42.02 89.26
C SER A 5 -27.44 42.27 88.07
N ALA A 6 -27.14 43.54 87.79
CA ALA A 6 -26.21 43.94 86.73
C ALA A 6 -24.96 43.04 86.77
N ASN A 7 -24.70 42.30 85.69
CA ASN A 7 -23.55 41.40 85.60
C ASN A 7 -22.27 42.24 85.83
N PRO A 8 -21.54 42.03 86.93
CA PRO A 8 -20.41 42.89 87.30
C PRO A 8 -19.25 42.84 86.28
N PHE A 9 -19.26 41.87 85.37
CA PHE A 9 -18.26 41.70 84.31
C PHE A 9 -18.61 42.42 82.99
N ALA A 10 -19.72 43.17 82.93
CA ALA A 10 -20.18 43.83 81.70
C ALA A 10 -19.18 44.89 81.17
N GLY A 11 -18.41 45.55 82.04
CA GLY A 11 -17.44 46.58 81.67
C GLY A 11 -16.19 46.07 80.95
N LEU A 12 -15.90 44.77 81.01
CA LEU A 12 -14.78 44.13 80.31
C LEU A 12 -15.13 43.70 78.88
N ARG A 13 -16.41 43.78 78.47
CA ARG A 13 -16.93 43.24 77.20
C ARG A 13 -17.14 44.29 76.10
N GLY A 14 -16.73 45.54 76.30
CA GLY A 14 -16.81 46.62 75.30
C GLY A 14 -15.46 46.84 74.60
N ASP A 15 -15.46 46.77 73.25
CA ASP A 15 -14.33 46.92 72.31
C ASP A 15 -13.11 46.00 72.60
N THR A 16 -13.33 44.68 72.51
CA THR A 16 -12.45 43.63 73.05
C THR A 16 -11.17 43.38 72.24
N GLY A 17 -11.09 43.72 70.96
CA GLY A 17 -9.93 43.34 70.11
C GLY A 17 -8.61 43.96 70.55
N ALA A 18 -8.54 45.30 70.56
CA ALA A 18 -7.30 46.03 70.83
C ALA A 18 -6.83 45.89 72.29
N ARG A 19 -7.78 45.78 73.23
CA ARG A 19 -7.48 45.59 74.65
C ARG A 19 -6.95 44.19 74.92
N ASP A 20 -7.60 43.15 74.38
CA ASP A 20 -7.16 41.77 74.61
C ASP A 20 -5.84 41.48 73.89
N ASP A 21 -5.59 42.10 72.73
CA ASP A 21 -4.27 42.08 72.06
C ASP A 21 -3.19 42.74 72.92
N LEU A 22 -3.48 43.91 73.50
CA LEU A 22 -2.57 44.59 74.41
C LEU A 22 -2.32 43.75 75.67
N VAL A 23 -3.35 43.12 76.24
CA VAL A 23 -3.20 42.22 77.40
C VAL A 23 -2.35 41.00 77.05
N ARG A 24 -2.53 40.41 75.86
CA ARG A 24 -1.67 39.30 75.39
C ARG A 24 -0.21 39.71 75.22
N GLN A 25 0.04 40.86 74.59
CA GLN A 25 1.39 41.40 74.43
C GLN A 25 2.06 41.66 75.79
N LEU A 26 1.33 42.29 76.72
CA LEU A 26 1.82 42.56 78.06
C LEU A 26 2.10 41.27 78.85
N THR A 27 1.25 40.25 78.72
CA THR A 27 1.45 38.93 79.35
C THR A 27 2.68 38.22 78.79
N ALA A 28 2.90 38.27 77.47
CA ALA A 28 4.07 37.67 76.83
C ALA A 28 5.38 38.39 77.22
N ALA A 29 5.35 39.72 77.25
CA ALA A 29 6.52 40.54 77.60
C ALA A 29 6.86 40.47 79.09
N ALA A 30 5.90 40.20 79.99
CA ALA A 30 6.12 40.08 81.43
C ALA A 30 6.92 38.83 81.89
N GLY A 31 7.66 38.20 80.97
CA GLY A 31 8.36 36.93 81.15
C GLY A 31 9.44 36.87 82.25
N ASP A 32 9.92 38.00 82.76
CA ASP A 32 10.72 38.07 83.98
C ASP A 32 9.89 38.64 85.15
N GLN A 33 9.17 37.75 85.83
CA GLN A 33 8.17 38.05 86.87
C GLN A 33 8.73 38.72 88.14
N THR A 34 10.03 38.96 88.22
CA THR A 34 10.70 39.46 89.43
C THR A 34 10.29 40.88 89.81
N ALA A 35 10.13 41.80 88.86
CA ALA A 35 9.78 43.19 89.16
C ALA A 35 8.32 43.34 89.63
N LEU A 36 7.36 42.71 88.94
CA LEU A 36 5.94 42.76 89.30
C LEU A 36 5.65 42.01 90.62
N ALA A 37 6.35 40.89 90.87
CA ALA A 37 6.29 40.20 92.16
C ALA A 37 6.82 41.08 93.32
N GLN A 38 7.85 41.89 93.09
CA GLN A 38 8.34 42.84 94.10
C GLN A 38 7.32 43.92 94.42
N VAL A 39 6.60 44.45 93.41
CA VAL A 39 5.50 45.41 93.62
C VAL A 39 4.38 44.79 94.45
N ALA A 40 3.95 43.56 94.13
CA ALA A 40 2.96 42.84 94.93
C ALA A 40 3.45 42.59 96.37
N ALA A 41 4.71 42.18 96.56
CA ALA A 41 5.32 41.98 97.87
C ALA A 41 5.44 43.27 98.70
N LEU A 42 5.65 44.41 98.05
CA LEU A 42 5.62 45.72 98.71
C LEU A 42 4.20 46.10 99.14
N ALA A 43 3.20 45.90 98.28
CA ALA A 43 1.80 46.16 98.60
C ALA A 43 1.35 45.36 99.83
N ALA A 44 1.64 44.05 99.86
CA ALA A 44 1.26 43.20 100.98
C ALA A 44 1.90 43.63 102.31
N ARG A 45 3.18 44.02 102.29
CA ARG A 45 3.92 44.44 103.49
C ARG A 45 3.48 45.80 104.00
N LEU A 46 3.31 46.77 103.11
CA LEU A 46 2.95 48.14 103.49
C LEU A 46 1.53 48.23 104.02
N LEU A 47 0.62 47.41 103.49
CA LEU A 47 -0.77 47.35 103.93
C LEU A 47 -1.00 46.26 104.98
N ASP A 48 0.03 45.59 105.48
CA ASP A 48 -0.05 44.53 106.50
C ASP A 48 -1.11 43.45 106.16
N THR A 49 -1.09 42.95 104.93
CA THR A 49 -2.01 41.93 104.43
C THR A 49 -1.27 40.63 104.11
N PRO A 50 -1.90 39.47 104.28
CA PRO A 50 -1.24 38.19 104.02
C PRO A 50 -1.03 37.90 102.53
N SER A 51 -1.74 38.56 101.62
CA SER A 51 -1.67 38.24 100.19
C SER A 51 -1.90 39.47 99.31
N ALA A 52 -1.14 39.52 98.21
CA ALA A 52 -1.27 40.54 97.17
C ALA A 52 -0.84 39.98 95.82
N HIS A 53 -1.43 40.45 94.73
CA HIS A 53 -0.94 40.12 93.39
C HIS A 53 -1.29 41.18 92.36
N VAL A 54 -0.52 41.15 91.28
CA VAL A 54 -0.76 41.83 90.01
C VAL A 54 -1.30 40.80 89.03
N SER A 55 -2.48 41.07 88.48
CA SER A 55 -3.12 40.23 87.47
C SER A 55 -3.46 41.02 86.23
N LEU A 56 -3.23 40.45 85.06
CA LEU A 56 -3.74 40.96 83.78
C LEU A 56 -5.04 40.23 83.42
N ILE A 57 -6.01 40.94 82.84
CA ILE A 57 -7.38 40.44 82.70
C ILE A 57 -7.91 40.68 81.28
N SER A 58 -8.03 39.59 80.52
CA SER A 58 -8.82 39.50 79.28
C SER A 58 -10.11 38.70 79.54
N ASP A 59 -10.43 37.73 78.68
CA ASP A 59 -11.33 36.62 78.94
C ASP A 59 -10.87 35.69 80.08
N VAL A 60 -9.55 35.66 80.33
CA VAL A 60 -8.92 34.98 81.46
C VAL A 60 -8.20 35.99 82.36
N GLN A 61 -8.07 35.64 83.64
CA GLN A 61 -7.16 36.29 84.57
C GLN A 61 -5.83 35.52 84.58
N THR A 62 -4.75 36.22 84.30
CA THR A 62 -3.38 35.71 84.44
C THR A 62 -2.65 36.50 85.53
N ILE A 63 -2.17 35.81 86.57
CA ILE A 63 -1.39 36.44 87.63
C ILE A 63 0.06 36.57 87.15
N VAL A 64 0.55 37.79 86.97
CA VAL A 64 1.91 38.06 86.46
C VAL A 64 2.92 38.37 87.57
N GLY A 65 2.45 38.51 88.82
CA GLY A 65 3.30 38.58 90.01
C GLY A 65 2.47 38.54 91.29
N GLY A 66 2.92 37.81 92.31
CA GLY A 66 2.12 37.60 93.52
C GLY A 66 2.93 37.26 94.77
N VAL A 67 2.31 37.42 95.93
CA VAL A 67 2.83 37.06 97.25
C VAL A 67 1.72 36.46 98.12
N GLY A 68 2.09 35.57 99.05
CA GLY A 68 1.14 34.92 99.94
C GLY A 68 0.38 33.80 99.25
N ALA A 69 -0.93 33.72 99.45
CA ALA A 69 -1.78 32.65 98.90
C ALA A 69 -1.80 32.62 97.35
N SER A 70 -1.46 33.73 96.68
CA SER A 70 -1.42 33.81 95.21
C SER A 70 -0.05 33.48 94.59
N LEU A 71 0.94 33.09 95.39
CA LEU A 71 2.29 32.82 94.88
C LEU A 71 2.35 31.53 94.03
N ASP A 72 1.57 30.52 94.39
CA ASP A 72 1.47 29.26 93.64
C ASP A 72 0.65 29.41 92.34
N ASP A 73 -0.10 30.50 92.20
CA ASP A 73 -0.98 30.77 91.05
C ASP A 73 -0.34 31.74 90.03
N VAL A 74 0.91 32.19 90.25
CA VAL A 74 1.61 33.07 89.30
C VAL A 74 1.86 32.31 87.99
N GLY A 75 1.47 32.90 86.86
CA GLY A 75 1.50 32.31 85.53
C GLY A 75 0.31 31.40 85.21
N VAL A 76 -0.60 31.17 86.16
CA VAL A 76 -1.81 30.35 85.94
C VAL A 76 -2.93 31.22 85.37
N GLU A 77 -3.52 30.76 84.28
CA GLU A 77 -4.70 31.38 83.68
C GLU A 77 -5.98 30.80 84.29
N THR A 78 -6.87 31.67 84.78
CA THR A 78 -8.16 31.29 85.36
C THR A 78 -9.30 32.04 84.67
N PRO A 79 -10.51 31.48 84.54
CA PRO A 79 -11.63 32.20 83.94
C PRO A 79 -11.94 33.52 84.67
N ALA A 80 -12.05 34.63 83.93
CA ALA A 80 -12.24 35.96 84.52
C ALA A 80 -13.61 36.12 85.22
N ASP A 81 -14.63 35.36 84.82
CA ASP A 81 -15.99 35.40 85.37
C ASP A 81 -16.13 34.85 86.81
N GLY A 82 -15.08 34.21 87.33
CA GLY A 82 -15.00 33.73 88.70
C GLY A 82 -14.13 34.57 89.65
N ALA A 83 -13.47 35.61 89.15
CA ALA A 83 -12.40 36.29 89.88
C ALA A 83 -12.78 37.68 90.41
N VAL A 84 -12.36 37.99 91.65
CA VAL A 84 -12.61 39.28 92.29
C VAL A 84 -11.95 40.43 91.53
N CYS A 85 -10.76 40.21 90.97
CA CYS A 85 -10.03 41.21 90.22
C CYS A 85 -10.75 41.61 88.92
N ALA A 86 -11.50 40.71 88.30
CA ALA A 86 -12.28 41.07 87.10
C ALA A 86 -13.40 42.06 87.42
N VAL A 87 -13.94 42.07 88.64
CA VAL A 87 -14.91 43.08 89.10
C VAL A 87 -14.24 44.45 89.21
N THR A 88 -13.04 44.53 89.78
CA THR A 88 -12.26 45.77 89.88
C THR A 88 -11.86 46.30 88.51
N ALA A 89 -11.33 45.45 87.62
CA ALA A 89 -10.93 45.86 86.27
C ALA A 89 -12.14 46.29 85.43
N GLY A 90 -13.27 45.57 85.52
CA GLY A 90 -14.49 45.89 84.80
C GLY A 90 -15.15 47.19 85.25
N GLY A 91 -14.97 47.57 86.52
CA GLY A 91 -15.43 48.86 87.03
C GLY A 91 -14.55 50.04 86.61
N GLY A 92 -13.27 49.80 86.28
CA GLY A 92 -12.30 50.85 85.93
C GLY A 92 -11.98 51.83 87.08
N VAL A 93 -12.44 51.54 88.29
CA VAL A 93 -12.23 52.35 89.50
C VAL A 93 -11.80 51.45 90.67
N PRO A 94 -11.06 51.97 91.66
CA PRO A 94 -10.67 51.18 92.83
C PRO A 94 -11.85 50.60 93.60
N MET A 95 -11.66 49.42 94.16
CA MET A 95 -12.68 48.71 94.93
C MET A 95 -12.17 48.40 96.34
N MET A 96 -12.90 48.91 97.34
CA MET A 96 -12.67 48.65 98.77
C MET A 96 -13.81 47.81 99.34
N VAL A 97 -13.48 46.68 99.94
CA VAL A 97 -14.44 45.78 100.56
C VAL A 97 -13.97 45.40 101.96
N PHE A 98 -14.76 45.82 102.95
CA PHE A 98 -14.54 45.54 104.36
C PHE A 98 -14.73 44.06 104.68
N ASP A 99 -15.91 43.52 104.32
CA ASP A 99 -16.26 42.12 104.42
C ASP A 99 -16.97 41.66 103.14
N ALA A 100 -16.36 40.73 102.40
CA ALA A 100 -16.83 40.24 101.12
C ALA A 100 -18.08 39.38 101.24
N LEU A 101 -18.41 38.87 102.44
CA LEU A 101 -19.69 38.19 102.68
C LEU A 101 -20.88 39.16 102.69
N ASP A 102 -20.62 40.43 103.01
CA ASP A 102 -21.63 41.49 103.05
C ASP A 102 -21.71 42.28 101.72
N ASP A 103 -20.80 42.02 100.77
CA ASP A 103 -20.81 42.65 99.45
C ASP A 103 -21.56 41.78 98.43
N ASP A 104 -22.72 42.27 97.96
CA ASP A 104 -23.57 41.57 96.99
C ASP A 104 -22.84 41.21 95.68
N ARG A 105 -21.75 41.91 95.33
CA ARG A 105 -20.96 41.65 94.11
C ARG A 105 -20.01 40.47 94.29
N LEU A 106 -19.55 40.20 95.51
CA LEU A 106 -18.48 39.25 95.80
C LEU A 106 -18.93 38.01 96.58
N ARG A 107 -20.00 38.09 97.37
CA ARG A 107 -20.43 37.02 98.31
C ARG A 107 -20.63 35.64 97.68
N ASP A 108 -20.96 35.61 96.39
CA ASP A 108 -21.26 34.38 95.65
C ASP A 108 -20.02 33.78 94.93
N LEU A 109 -18.89 34.49 94.93
CA LEU A 109 -17.64 34.03 94.30
C LEU A 109 -16.97 32.93 95.13
N ALA A 110 -16.33 31.98 94.43
CA ALA A 110 -15.76 30.78 95.05
C ALA A 110 -14.70 31.11 96.12
N ALA A 111 -13.85 32.11 95.88
CA ALA A 111 -12.81 32.54 96.83
C ALA A 111 -13.39 33.10 98.15
N VAL A 112 -14.57 33.74 98.08
CA VAL A 112 -15.28 34.29 99.25
C VAL A 112 -15.98 33.16 100.01
N ARG A 113 -16.68 32.25 99.29
CA ARG A 113 -17.33 31.08 99.89
C ARG A 113 -16.36 30.11 100.55
N ALA A 114 -15.15 29.99 100.02
CA ALA A 114 -14.08 29.18 100.62
C ALA A 114 -13.49 29.80 101.90
N GLY A 115 -13.82 31.06 102.22
CA GLY A 115 -13.32 31.79 103.39
C GLY A 115 -11.90 32.35 103.24
N ASN A 116 -11.32 32.25 102.04
CA ASN A 116 -9.95 32.71 101.77
C ASN A 116 -9.88 34.23 101.53
N LEU A 117 -10.99 34.84 101.10
CA LEU A 117 -11.11 36.26 100.82
C LEU A 117 -12.32 36.84 101.57
N ARG A 118 -12.05 37.57 102.65
CA ARG A 118 -13.03 38.30 103.46
C ARG A 118 -12.82 39.81 103.36
N SER A 119 -11.59 40.31 103.32
CA SER A 119 -11.32 41.73 103.01
C SER A 119 -10.57 41.85 101.69
N TYR A 120 -10.86 42.88 100.91
CA TYR A 120 -10.25 43.12 99.60
C TYR A 120 -10.10 44.62 99.33
N LEU A 121 -8.92 45.01 98.83
CA LEU A 121 -8.65 46.32 98.27
C LEU A 121 -7.91 46.11 96.94
N GLY A 122 -8.48 46.62 95.85
CA GLY A 122 -7.91 46.48 94.50
C GLY A 122 -7.96 47.78 93.72
N VAL A 123 -6.91 48.06 92.95
CA VAL A 123 -6.81 49.21 92.03
C VAL A 123 -6.62 48.72 90.59
N PRO A 124 -7.33 49.30 89.61
CA PRO A 124 -7.16 48.94 88.21
C PRO A 124 -5.80 49.42 87.68
N LEU A 125 -5.15 48.58 86.86
CA LEU A 125 -3.96 48.93 86.11
C LEU A 125 -4.38 49.37 84.72
N VAL A 126 -4.14 50.64 84.39
CA VAL A 126 -4.59 51.25 83.14
C VAL A 126 -3.37 51.55 82.26
N VAL A 127 -3.31 50.92 81.10
CA VAL A 127 -2.27 51.16 80.07
C VAL A 127 -2.97 51.77 78.86
N ARG A 128 -2.51 52.94 78.40
CA ARG A 128 -3.11 53.64 77.24
C ARG A 128 -4.64 53.84 77.38
N ASP A 129 -5.08 54.33 78.54
CA ASP A 129 -6.50 54.54 78.90
C ASP A 129 -7.39 53.28 78.91
N GLN A 130 -6.79 52.08 78.83
CA GLN A 130 -7.48 50.80 78.90
C GLN A 130 -7.16 50.06 80.21
N PRO A 131 -8.14 49.62 81.00
CA PRO A 131 -7.90 48.79 82.17
C PRO A 131 -7.45 47.41 81.72
N VAL A 132 -6.17 47.11 81.87
CA VAL A 132 -5.54 45.86 81.42
C VAL A 132 -5.41 44.83 82.54
N GLY A 133 -5.53 45.26 83.80
CA GLY A 133 -5.30 44.40 84.95
C GLY A 133 -5.64 45.06 86.27
N VAL A 134 -5.21 44.44 87.37
CA VAL A 134 -5.45 44.89 88.74
C VAL A 134 -4.23 44.59 89.60
N LEU A 135 -3.88 45.52 90.48
CA LEU A 135 -3.07 45.26 91.67
C LEU A 135 -4.02 45.19 92.87
N CYS A 136 -3.99 44.09 93.62
CA CYS A 136 -4.86 43.93 94.78
C CYS A 136 -4.14 43.37 96.00
N VAL A 137 -4.73 43.64 97.17
CA VAL A 137 -4.41 43.03 98.46
C VAL A 137 -5.68 42.45 99.09
N TYR A 138 -5.56 41.32 99.78
CA TYR A 138 -6.71 40.66 100.40
C TYR A 138 -6.33 39.77 101.59
N GLY A 139 -7.33 39.40 102.40
CA GLY A 139 -7.12 38.51 103.55
C GLY A 139 -8.38 37.77 104.03
N PRO A 140 -8.22 36.75 104.89
CA PRO A 140 -9.29 35.84 105.33
C PRO A 140 -10.13 36.38 106.49
N GLY A 141 -9.92 37.61 106.96
CA GLY A 141 -10.75 38.29 107.96
C GLY A 141 -11.26 39.66 107.48
N PRO A 142 -12.34 40.19 108.07
CA PRO A 142 -12.85 41.51 107.73
C PRO A 142 -11.88 42.60 108.20
N ARG A 143 -11.74 43.67 107.41
CA ARG A 143 -10.76 44.74 107.66
C ARG A 143 -11.25 46.09 107.14
N GLU A 144 -11.17 47.14 107.96
CA GLU A 144 -11.42 48.52 107.51
C GLU A 144 -10.22 49.03 106.70
N TRP A 145 -10.51 49.58 105.52
CA TRP A 145 -9.54 50.24 104.65
C TRP A 145 -9.66 51.75 104.79
N SER A 146 -8.53 52.43 104.95
CA SER A 146 -8.48 53.89 104.97
C SER A 146 -8.22 54.46 103.57
N ASP A 147 -8.53 55.74 103.37
CA ASP A 147 -8.17 56.44 102.12
C ASP A 147 -6.65 56.46 101.89
N GLN A 148 -5.83 56.36 102.95
CA GLN A 148 -4.38 56.26 102.84
C GLN A 148 -3.94 54.89 102.29
N ASP A 149 -4.64 53.81 102.69
CA ASP A 149 -4.37 52.46 102.16
C ASP A 149 -4.65 52.41 100.66
N LEU A 150 -5.76 53.02 100.24
CA LEU A 150 -6.12 53.15 98.83
C LEU A 150 -5.06 53.95 98.04
N GLN A 151 -4.68 55.14 98.53
CA GLN A 151 -3.66 55.97 97.87
C GLN A 151 -2.32 55.25 97.74
N LEU A 152 -1.91 54.48 98.75
CA LEU A 152 -0.67 53.72 98.70
C LEU A 152 -0.74 52.62 97.64
N LEU A 153 -1.87 51.92 97.52
CA LEU A 153 -2.04 50.90 96.50
C LEU A 153 -2.10 51.49 95.08
N GLU A 154 -2.74 52.64 94.89
CA GLU A 154 -2.75 53.36 93.60
C GLU A 154 -1.34 53.77 93.15
N GLN A 155 -0.50 54.24 94.08
CA GLN A 155 0.90 54.57 93.80
C GLN A 155 1.68 53.35 93.33
N LEU A 156 1.52 52.20 94.00
CA LEU A 156 2.15 50.95 93.59
C LEU A 156 1.60 50.42 92.26
N GLY A 157 0.31 50.64 91.98
CA GLY A 157 -0.32 50.32 90.71
C GLY A 157 0.33 51.07 89.54
N THR A 158 0.67 52.35 89.74
CA THR A 158 1.38 53.15 88.73
C THR A 158 2.77 52.59 88.41
N SER A 159 3.49 52.12 89.43
CA SER A 159 4.78 51.45 89.23
C SER A 159 4.63 50.14 88.44
N ALA A 160 3.60 49.33 88.75
CA ALA A 160 3.33 48.11 87.99
C ALA A 160 3.02 48.39 86.50
N VAL A 161 2.27 49.45 86.20
CA VAL A 161 2.00 49.88 84.81
C VAL A 161 3.27 50.28 84.07
N THR A 162 4.20 50.97 84.74
CA THR A 162 5.47 51.42 84.12
C THR A 162 6.35 50.23 83.71
N GLU A 163 6.48 49.24 84.60
CA GLU A 163 7.25 48.01 84.33
C GLU A 163 6.65 47.24 83.14
N LEU A 164 5.32 47.11 83.09
CA LEU A 164 4.61 46.46 81.99
C LEU A 164 4.88 47.12 80.63
N GLN A 165 4.98 48.44 80.55
CA GLN A 165 5.27 49.16 79.30
C GLN A 165 6.74 49.02 78.84
N LEU A 166 7.68 48.98 79.78
CA LEU A 166 9.11 48.82 79.47
C LEU A 166 9.42 47.45 78.87
N ALA A 167 8.75 46.40 79.35
CA ALA A 167 8.96 45.05 78.86
C ALA A 167 8.66 44.89 77.36
N VAL A 168 7.60 45.54 76.86
CA VAL A 168 7.18 45.42 75.44
C VAL A 168 8.17 46.10 74.47
N LEU A 169 8.72 47.25 74.83
CA LEU A 169 9.63 48.00 73.94
C LEU A 169 11.00 47.35 73.75
N SER A 170 11.43 46.50 74.69
CA SER A 170 12.72 45.82 74.60
C SER A 170 12.71 44.67 73.59
N ASP A 171 11.60 43.94 73.51
CA ASP A 171 11.44 42.75 72.66
C ASP A 171 11.41 43.12 71.17
N GLU A 172 10.66 44.17 70.80
CA GLU A 172 10.53 44.64 69.41
C GLU A 172 11.88 45.05 68.78
N HIS A 173 12.82 45.58 69.57
CA HIS A 173 14.11 46.06 69.06
C HIS A 173 15.13 44.93 68.84
N GLU A 174 15.03 43.80 69.55
CA GLU A 174 15.92 42.65 69.35
C GLU A 174 15.57 41.88 68.07
N ASP A 175 14.28 41.73 67.77
CA ASP A 175 13.79 41.03 66.59
C ASP A 175 14.19 41.72 65.28
N GLU A 176 14.04 43.05 65.20
CA GLU A 176 14.46 43.80 64.00
C GLU A 176 15.97 43.66 63.75
N ARG A 177 16.78 43.69 64.80
CA ARG A 177 18.24 43.58 64.68
C ARG A 177 18.67 42.20 64.16
N LEU A 178 18.01 41.13 64.59
CA LEU A 178 18.27 39.76 64.14
C LEU A 178 17.92 39.55 62.66
N VAL A 179 16.77 40.07 62.22
CA VAL A 179 16.34 39.99 60.81
C VAL A 179 17.34 40.70 59.89
N TRP A 180 17.82 41.88 60.27
CA TRP A 180 18.82 42.61 59.49
C TRP A 180 20.17 41.88 59.40
N GLN A 181 20.64 41.27 60.50
CA GLN A 181 21.89 40.49 60.47
C GLN A 181 21.78 39.26 59.58
N LEU A 182 20.67 38.51 59.67
CA LEU A 182 20.44 37.32 58.83
C LEU A 182 20.37 37.67 57.33
N ALA A 183 19.78 38.81 56.97
CA ALA A 183 19.71 39.25 55.58
C ALA A 183 21.09 39.58 54.97
N VAL A 184 21.97 40.23 55.75
CA VAL A 184 23.34 40.57 55.31
C VAL A 184 24.20 39.31 55.18
N ASP A 185 24.11 38.39 56.14
CA ASP A 185 24.83 37.12 56.10
C ASP A 185 24.37 36.22 54.94
N ALA A 186 23.05 36.11 54.71
CA ALA A 186 22.51 35.31 53.61
C ALA A 186 22.88 35.86 52.22
N ALA A 187 23.06 37.18 52.10
CA ALA A 187 23.46 37.82 50.85
C ALA A 187 24.98 37.75 50.59
N GLY A 188 25.78 37.25 51.53
CA GLY A 188 27.24 37.15 51.38
C GLY A 188 27.92 38.51 51.21
N VAL A 189 27.32 39.56 51.76
CA VAL A 189 27.80 40.95 51.62
C VAL A 189 28.79 41.25 52.74
N GLY A 190 30.01 41.62 52.38
CA GLY A 190 31.00 42.13 53.33
C GLY A 190 31.02 43.65 53.38
N ALA A 191 31.37 44.22 54.51
CA ALA A 191 31.48 45.65 54.76
C ALA A 191 32.93 46.09 54.96
N PHE A 192 33.22 47.32 54.52
CA PHE A 192 34.51 47.95 54.69
C PHE A 192 34.38 49.41 55.13
N ASP A 193 35.38 49.84 55.89
CA ASP A 193 35.45 51.17 56.49
C ASP A 193 36.85 51.74 56.35
N TRP A 194 37.00 52.72 55.48
CA TRP A 194 38.27 53.38 55.22
C TRP A 194 38.31 54.76 55.88
N SER A 195 39.24 54.94 56.82
CA SER A 195 39.58 56.23 57.42
C SER A 195 40.60 56.96 56.54
N ILE A 196 40.15 57.99 55.83
CA ILE A 196 40.95 58.72 54.84
C ILE A 196 42.11 59.47 55.51
N GLY A 197 41.88 60.03 56.71
CA GLY A 197 42.89 60.81 57.42
C GLY A 197 44.04 59.99 58.01
N THR A 198 43.80 58.72 58.33
CA THR A 198 44.83 57.81 58.87
C THR A 198 45.35 56.81 57.84
N GLY A 199 44.67 56.68 56.70
CA GLY A 199 44.93 55.66 55.69
C GLY A 199 44.43 54.26 56.07
N GLU A 200 43.83 54.09 57.25
CA GLU A 200 43.46 52.79 57.80
C GLU A 200 42.16 52.25 57.17
N VAL A 201 42.18 51.01 56.68
CA VAL A 201 41.00 50.31 56.17
C VAL A 201 40.66 49.13 57.06
N ARG A 202 39.44 49.14 57.58
CA ARG A 202 38.86 48.05 58.36
C ARG A 202 37.95 47.23 57.47
N TRP A 203 38.28 45.96 57.36
CA TRP A 203 37.48 44.93 56.71
C TRP A 203 36.75 44.13 57.78
N ASP A 204 35.50 43.76 57.53
CA ASP A 204 34.86 42.69 58.30
C ASP A 204 35.36 41.32 57.85
N ASP A 205 34.94 40.27 58.55
CA ASP A 205 35.37 38.90 58.26
C ASP A 205 34.90 38.44 56.86
N ARG A 206 33.78 38.97 56.37
CA ARG A 206 33.23 38.65 55.06
C ARG A 206 34.05 39.21 53.90
N ILE A 207 34.55 40.44 53.99
CA ILE A 207 35.48 40.94 52.96
C ILE A 207 36.80 40.16 52.97
N ARG A 208 37.29 39.74 54.14
CA ARG A 208 38.48 38.87 54.23
C ARG A 208 38.26 37.54 53.51
N GLU A 209 37.12 36.88 53.75
CA GLU A 209 36.71 35.65 53.04
C GLU A 209 36.59 35.88 51.51
N LEU A 210 35.95 36.99 51.11
CA LEU A 210 35.74 37.35 49.70
C LEU A 210 37.08 37.52 48.95
N PHE A 211 38.09 38.11 49.61
CA PHE A 211 39.42 38.34 49.05
C PHE A 211 40.41 37.20 49.36
N GLY A 212 39.96 36.11 49.99
CA GLY A 212 40.79 34.94 50.28
C GLY A 212 41.94 35.24 51.24
N LEU A 213 41.79 36.26 52.09
CA LEU A 213 42.78 36.65 53.08
C LEU A 213 42.58 35.80 54.35
N GLY A 214 43.61 35.05 54.76
CA GLY A 214 43.61 34.31 56.03
C GLY A 214 43.88 35.22 57.24
N ASP A 215 44.03 34.64 58.44
CA ASP A 215 44.35 35.34 59.70
C ASP A 215 45.73 36.05 59.72
N GLU A 216 46.50 35.98 58.64
CA GLU A 216 47.75 36.73 58.51
C GLU A 216 47.44 38.21 58.26
N VAL A 217 48.15 39.10 58.96
CA VAL A 217 47.94 40.55 58.95
C VAL A 217 48.21 41.12 57.56
N PHE A 218 47.19 41.14 56.71
CA PHE A 218 47.17 41.94 55.48
C PHE A 218 47.10 43.41 55.87
N GLY A 219 47.86 44.28 55.19
CA GLY A 219 47.94 45.70 55.50
C GLY A 219 46.55 46.31 55.58
N ALA A 220 46.21 46.89 56.73
CA ALA A 220 44.95 47.59 56.96
C ALA A 220 44.99 48.97 56.30
N ASP A 221 45.37 49.05 55.02
CA ASP A 221 45.56 50.28 54.26
C ASP A 221 45.03 50.14 52.82
N VAL A 222 44.80 51.27 52.17
CA VAL A 222 44.21 51.30 50.81
C VAL A 222 45.18 50.80 49.72
N GLU A 223 46.49 50.91 49.93
CA GLU A 223 47.50 50.47 48.96
C GLU A 223 47.50 48.93 48.86
N SER A 224 47.34 48.27 50.00
CA SER A 224 47.16 46.82 50.08
C SER A 224 45.90 46.36 49.32
N PHE A 225 44.79 47.10 49.36
CA PHE A 225 43.60 46.82 48.53
C PHE A 225 43.91 46.91 47.02
N HIS A 226 44.62 47.95 46.58
CA HIS A 226 44.97 48.12 45.16
C HIS A 226 45.80 46.98 44.60
N GLN A 227 46.61 46.30 45.42
CA GLN A 227 47.41 45.15 45.02
C GLN A 227 46.57 43.89 44.75
N LEU A 228 45.38 43.78 45.35
CA LEU A 228 44.46 42.65 45.15
C LEU A 228 43.60 42.82 43.91
N VAL A 229 43.43 44.04 43.40
CA VAL A 229 42.65 44.32 42.18
C VAL A 229 43.45 43.88 40.95
N HIS A 230 42.78 43.23 40.00
CA HIS A 230 43.39 42.79 38.75
C HIS A 230 44.05 43.97 38.00
N PRO A 231 45.25 43.80 37.40
CA PRO A 231 46.01 44.90 36.78
C PRO A 231 45.21 45.74 35.77
N ASP A 232 44.40 45.09 34.93
CA ASP A 232 43.53 45.75 33.95
C ASP A 232 42.45 46.64 34.57
N ASP A 233 42.00 46.33 35.80
CA ASP A 233 40.90 47.02 36.47
C ASP A 233 41.40 48.10 37.45
N SER A 234 42.68 48.03 37.86
CA SER A 234 43.27 48.83 38.94
C SER A 234 43.12 50.34 38.71
N ALA A 235 43.41 50.82 37.49
CA ALA A 235 43.29 52.25 37.15
C ALA A 235 41.85 52.76 37.29
N ARG A 236 40.88 52.00 36.75
CA ARG A 236 39.45 52.36 36.79
C ARG A 236 38.90 52.38 38.22
N VAL A 237 39.32 51.42 39.05
CA VAL A 237 38.89 51.34 40.46
C VAL A 237 39.48 52.49 41.28
N ALA A 238 40.75 52.83 41.05
CA ALA A 238 41.41 53.96 41.71
C ALA A 238 40.76 55.31 41.37
N ASP A 239 40.41 55.53 40.11
CA ASP A 239 39.71 56.73 39.66
C ASP A 239 38.32 56.84 40.32
N ALA A 240 37.59 55.74 40.43
CA ALA A 240 36.28 55.70 41.08
C ALA A 240 36.36 56.00 42.59
N LEU A 241 37.37 55.47 43.30
CA LEU A 241 37.61 55.78 44.71
C LEU A 241 37.99 57.25 44.90
N THR A 242 38.91 57.77 44.08
CA THR A 242 39.35 59.17 44.12
C THR A 242 38.18 60.11 43.91
N THR A 243 37.36 59.85 42.89
CA THR A 243 36.16 60.64 42.58
C THR A 243 35.19 60.67 43.78
N ALA A 244 34.95 59.52 44.43
CA ALA A 244 34.06 59.46 45.58
C ALA A 244 34.59 60.26 46.78
N VAL A 245 35.91 60.26 47.01
CA VAL A 245 36.57 61.05 48.06
C VAL A 245 36.52 62.55 47.78
N GLU A 246 36.90 62.98 46.57
CA GLU A 246 36.95 64.40 46.19
C GLU A 246 35.57 65.05 46.20
N THR A 247 34.55 64.32 45.74
CA THR A 247 33.17 64.81 45.68
C THR A 247 32.39 64.61 46.99
N CYS A 248 32.99 63.91 47.97
CA CYS A 248 32.29 63.38 49.14
C CYS A 248 30.98 62.63 48.74
N GLY A 249 31.08 61.84 47.67
CA GLY A 249 29.96 61.19 46.98
C GLY A 249 29.85 59.69 47.23
N THR A 250 29.18 59.01 46.31
CA THR A 250 29.03 57.55 46.30
C THR A 250 30.13 56.89 45.49
N TYR A 251 30.61 55.74 45.97
CA TYR A 251 31.50 54.84 45.28
C TYR A 251 30.69 53.67 44.69
N ALA A 252 30.96 53.30 43.45
CA ALA A 252 30.44 52.09 42.84
C ALA A 252 31.45 51.56 41.82
N ALA A 253 31.80 50.28 41.92
CA ALA A 253 32.71 49.64 40.97
C ALA A 253 32.46 48.14 40.89
N GLU A 254 32.61 47.61 39.69
CA GLU A 254 32.72 46.17 39.43
C GLU A 254 34.14 45.88 38.95
N TYR A 255 34.84 44.96 39.59
CA TYR A 255 36.24 44.68 39.29
C TYR A 255 36.62 43.26 39.66
N ARG A 256 37.70 42.79 39.06
CA ARG A 256 38.29 41.50 39.39
C ARG A 256 39.28 41.64 40.54
N VAL A 257 39.23 40.71 41.48
CA VAL A 257 40.29 40.52 42.48
C VAL A 257 41.05 39.23 42.19
N VAL A 258 42.37 39.27 42.38
CA VAL A 258 43.25 38.10 42.25
C VAL A 258 43.56 37.59 43.65
N LEU A 259 43.06 36.40 43.96
CA LEU A 259 43.29 35.76 45.26
C LEU A 259 44.75 35.30 45.40
N PRO A 260 45.24 35.05 46.64
CA PRO A 260 46.60 34.55 46.86
C PRO A 260 46.92 33.22 46.17
N ASP A 261 45.91 32.40 45.88
CA ASP A 261 46.03 31.14 45.14
C ASP A 261 46.01 31.32 43.60
N GLY A 262 45.87 32.55 43.12
CA GLY A 262 45.82 32.93 41.71
C GLY A 262 44.42 32.87 41.08
N VAL A 263 43.39 32.48 41.82
CA VAL A 263 42.00 32.47 41.32
C VAL A 263 41.49 33.90 41.20
N VAL A 264 40.76 34.19 40.12
CA VAL A 264 40.15 35.49 39.88
C VAL A 264 38.68 35.46 40.29
N ARG A 265 38.23 36.41 41.12
CA ARG A 265 36.81 36.63 41.45
C ARG A 265 36.33 37.98 40.94
N TRP A 266 35.09 38.03 40.45
CA TRP A 266 34.40 39.28 40.17
C TRP A 266 33.73 39.81 41.42
N VAL A 267 33.98 41.08 41.74
CA VAL A 267 33.47 41.75 42.93
C VAL A 267 32.74 43.01 42.52
N THR A 268 31.55 43.19 43.07
CA THR A 268 30.79 44.44 42.98
C THR A 268 30.85 45.13 44.33
N ALA A 269 31.35 46.38 44.35
CA ALA A 269 31.46 47.19 45.56
C ALA A 269 30.66 48.49 45.42
N ARG A 270 29.98 48.89 46.50
CA ARG A 270 29.28 50.18 46.61
C ARG A 270 29.57 50.82 47.95
N GLY A 271 29.74 52.14 47.99
CA GLY A 271 30.02 52.85 49.24
C GLY A 271 29.69 54.33 49.17
N ARG A 272 29.95 55.05 50.27
CA ARG A 272 29.73 56.48 50.39
C ARG A 272 30.81 57.11 51.27
N ALA A 273 31.34 58.23 50.81
CA ALA A 273 32.22 59.09 51.59
C ALA A 273 31.42 59.95 52.57
N LEU A 274 31.93 60.08 53.80
CA LEU A 274 31.34 60.87 54.89
C LEU A 274 32.22 62.09 55.17
N ALA A 275 31.58 63.26 55.23
CA ALA A 275 32.25 64.53 55.49
C ALA A 275 32.58 64.69 56.99
N GLY A 276 33.77 65.21 57.26
CA GLY A 276 34.17 65.69 58.59
C GLY A 276 33.64 67.11 58.87
N PRO A 277 33.98 67.68 60.04
CA PRO A 277 33.50 69.00 60.47
C PRO A 277 33.88 70.18 59.55
N HIS A 278 34.74 69.98 58.56
CA HIS A 278 35.23 71.01 57.63
C HIS A 278 34.79 70.74 56.18
N GLY A 279 33.84 69.81 55.96
CA GLY A 279 33.26 69.51 54.65
C GLY A 279 34.09 68.57 53.76
N ALA A 280 35.35 68.30 54.11
CA ALA A 280 36.18 67.29 53.44
C ALA A 280 35.80 65.87 53.87
N ALA A 281 35.88 64.90 52.94
CA ALA A 281 35.67 63.49 53.25
C ALA A 281 36.73 62.99 54.24
N VAL A 282 36.29 62.39 55.35
CA VAL A 282 37.19 61.83 56.39
C VAL A 282 37.12 60.31 56.48
N ARG A 283 36.06 59.70 55.95
CA ARG A 283 35.79 58.27 56.05
C ARG A 283 34.99 57.79 54.84
N LEU A 284 35.20 56.57 54.36
CA LEU A 284 34.43 55.95 53.28
C LEU A 284 33.92 54.59 53.75
N LEU A 285 32.60 54.44 53.83
CA LEU A 285 31.93 53.21 54.23
C LEU A 285 31.35 52.54 52.99
N GLY A 286 31.53 51.24 52.85
CA GLY A 286 30.96 50.50 51.73
C GLY A 286 30.73 49.04 52.02
N ALA A 287 30.16 48.38 51.03
CA ALA A 287 29.86 46.96 51.01
C ALA A 287 30.30 46.36 49.67
N ALA A 288 30.73 45.11 49.68
CA ALA A 288 31.08 44.35 48.47
C ALA A 288 30.60 42.91 48.54
N TYR A 289 30.31 42.33 47.37
CA TYR A 289 29.85 40.94 47.23
C TYR A 289 30.35 40.31 45.91
N ASP A 290 30.35 38.99 45.85
CA ASP A 290 30.83 38.19 44.72
C ASP A 290 29.79 38.13 43.58
N THR A 291 30.21 38.42 42.34
CA THR A 291 29.39 38.29 41.12
C THR A 291 29.98 37.34 40.09
N THR A 292 30.95 36.51 40.48
CA THR A 292 31.66 35.56 39.60
C THR A 292 30.69 34.60 38.90
N ALA A 293 29.73 34.02 39.64
CA ALA A 293 28.78 33.05 39.08
C ALA A 293 27.87 33.65 37.99
N VAL A 294 27.54 34.94 38.08
CA VAL A 294 26.74 35.67 37.08
C VAL A 294 27.56 35.84 35.80
N GLN A 295 28.80 36.32 35.95
CA GLN A 295 29.72 36.55 34.82
C GLN A 295 30.12 35.24 34.11
N GLU A 296 30.34 34.16 34.86
CA GLU A 296 30.62 32.84 34.28
C GLU A 296 29.40 32.22 33.58
N GLY A 297 28.18 32.49 34.08
CA GLY A 297 26.92 32.06 33.48
C GLY A 297 26.69 32.69 32.10
N GLU A 298 26.83 34.01 32.01
CA GLU A 298 26.69 34.74 30.73
C GLU A 298 27.74 34.31 29.70
N ALA A 299 29.00 34.20 30.11
CA ALA A 299 30.07 33.70 29.24
C ALA A 299 29.86 32.24 28.80
N ARG A 300 29.20 31.42 29.63
CA ARG A 300 28.83 30.04 29.26
C ARG A 300 27.75 30.02 28.19
N VAL A 301 26.70 30.84 28.30
CA VAL A 301 25.64 30.92 27.29
C VAL A 301 26.20 31.39 25.95
N ALA A 302 27.02 32.45 25.95
CA ALA A 302 27.67 32.93 24.73
C ALA A 302 28.52 31.85 24.04
N ARG A 303 29.30 31.08 24.82
CA ARG A 303 30.09 29.94 24.28
C ARG A 303 29.21 28.81 23.75
N LEU A 304 28.05 28.55 24.35
CA LEU A 304 27.13 27.51 23.88
C LEU A 304 26.47 27.91 22.55
N LEU A 305 26.06 29.18 22.40
CA LEU A 305 25.53 29.70 21.13
C LEU A 305 26.60 29.70 20.04
N GLU A 306 27.85 30.05 20.39
CA GLU A 306 28.98 30.05 19.46
C GLU A 306 29.36 28.64 18.99
N ALA A 307 29.32 27.64 19.89
CA ALA A 307 29.62 26.25 19.59
C ALA A 307 28.44 25.46 19.00
N MET A 308 27.27 26.08 18.83
CA MET A 308 26.08 25.40 18.31
C MET A 308 26.29 25.00 16.84
N PRO A 309 26.02 23.74 16.45
CA PRO A 309 26.18 23.27 15.08
C PRO A 309 25.05 23.74 14.13
N MET A 310 24.24 24.70 14.56
CA MET A 310 23.17 25.31 13.76
C MET A 310 23.47 26.78 13.58
N ALA A 311 23.14 27.33 12.42
CA ALA A 311 23.32 28.73 12.15
C ALA A 311 22.30 29.56 12.94
N PHE A 312 22.78 30.53 13.70
CA PHE A 312 21.97 31.42 14.52
C PHE A 312 22.47 32.86 14.46
N PHE A 313 21.53 33.78 14.35
CA PHE A 313 21.80 35.20 14.51
C PHE A 313 20.65 35.91 15.25
N GLN A 314 20.96 37.07 15.83
CA GLN A 314 20.00 37.95 16.47
C GLN A 314 20.01 39.30 15.76
N LEU A 315 18.81 39.85 15.55
CA LEU A 315 18.58 41.18 14.99
C LEU A 315 17.99 42.10 16.06
N ASP A 316 18.39 43.37 16.08
CA ASP A 316 17.75 44.41 16.89
C ASP A 316 16.42 44.90 16.26
N PRO A 317 15.64 45.79 16.91
CA PRO A 317 14.41 46.34 16.34
C PRO A 317 14.64 47.24 15.10
N GLN A 318 15.89 47.58 14.80
CA GLN A 318 16.30 48.29 13.58
C GLN A 318 16.83 47.32 12.50
N TRP A 319 16.65 46.01 12.69
CA TRP A 319 17.06 44.93 11.79
C TRP A 319 18.58 44.79 11.61
N ARG A 320 19.36 45.24 12.60
CA ARG A 320 20.82 45.10 12.62
C ARG A 320 21.24 43.81 13.32
N PHE A 321 22.25 43.12 12.79
CA PHE A 321 22.82 41.96 13.45
C PHE A 321 23.49 42.34 14.78
N THR A 322 23.01 41.83 15.91
CA THR A 322 23.61 42.03 17.24
C THR A 322 24.48 40.86 17.67
N PHE A 323 24.15 39.66 17.22
CA PHE A 323 24.91 38.43 17.44
C PHE A 323 24.81 37.52 16.21
N LEU A 324 25.87 36.80 15.91
CA LEU A 324 25.93 35.83 14.82
C LEU A 324 27.00 34.80 15.16
N ASN A 325 26.63 33.52 15.22
CA ASN A 325 27.59 32.46 15.54
C ASN A 325 28.42 32.04 14.31
N SER A 326 29.50 31.29 14.56
CA SER A 326 30.39 30.78 13.51
C SER A 326 29.68 30.03 12.37
N GLU A 327 28.63 29.27 12.66
CA GLU A 327 27.90 28.52 11.64
C GLU A 327 27.03 29.42 10.75
N ALA A 328 26.37 30.42 11.33
CA ALA A 328 25.68 31.46 10.55
C ALA A 328 26.67 32.27 9.71
N HIS A 329 27.86 32.57 10.24
CA HIS A 329 28.92 33.21 9.46
C HIS A 329 29.33 32.38 8.24
N ARG A 330 29.44 31.05 8.39
CA ARG A 330 29.81 30.15 7.30
C ARG A 330 28.75 30.06 6.20
N LEU A 331 27.47 29.98 6.57
CA LEU A 331 26.38 29.86 5.60
C LEU A 331 26.06 31.18 4.89
N LEU A 332 26.21 32.32 5.57
CA LEU A 332 25.91 33.65 5.03
C LEU A 332 27.14 34.36 4.43
N GLY A 333 28.35 33.90 4.76
CA GLY A 333 29.66 34.56 4.53
C GLY A 333 30.19 34.60 3.10
N GLY A 334 29.31 34.64 2.08
CA GLY A 334 29.70 35.03 0.72
C GLY A 334 30.05 36.52 0.58
N ILE A 335 29.82 37.33 1.63
CA ILE A 335 29.90 38.79 1.64
C ILE A 335 31.02 39.20 2.62
N GLY A 336 32.20 39.56 2.11
CA GLY A 336 33.44 39.70 2.89
C GLY A 336 33.56 40.92 3.83
N SER A 337 32.73 41.01 4.87
CA SER A 337 32.79 42.04 5.95
C SER A 337 32.30 41.48 7.29
N PRO A 338 32.68 42.03 8.47
CA PRO A 338 31.96 41.77 9.71
C PRO A 338 30.49 42.16 9.58
N ILE A 339 29.59 41.17 9.71
CA ILE A 339 28.13 41.29 9.54
C ILE A 339 27.46 41.97 10.75
N VAL A 340 28.07 41.86 11.94
CA VAL A 340 27.52 42.42 13.19
C VAL A 340 27.51 43.96 13.11
N GLY A 341 26.34 44.56 13.33
CA GLY A 341 26.07 46.00 13.25
C GLY A 341 25.39 46.45 11.95
N ASP A 342 25.44 45.63 10.90
CA ASP A 342 24.85 45.92 9.59
C ASP A 342 23.38 45.48 9.52
N VAL A 343 22.60 46.12 8.63
CA VAL A 343 21.17 45.84 8.45
C VAL A 343 20.98 44.67 7.49
N ILE A 344 20.15 43.69 7.88
CA ILE A 344 19.93 42.47 7.09
C ILE A 344 19.43 42.75 5.66
N TRP A 345 18.55 43.74 5.49
CA TRP A 345 17.99 44.12 4.20
C TRP A 345 19.02 44.75 3.24
N ASP A 346 20.05 45.41 3.79
CA ASP A 346 21.12 46.01 2.99
C ASP A 346 22.14 44.95 2.54
N LEU A 347 22.39 43.95 3.39
CA LEU A 347 23.32 42.85 3.10
C LEU A 347 22.69 41.79 2.19
N PHE A 348 21.38 41.55 2.31
CA PHE A 348 20.63 40.54 1.57
C PHE A 348 19.44 41.19 0.84
N PRO A 349 19.69 41.94 -0.25
CA PRO A 349 18.64 42.69 -0.94
C PRO A 349 17.57 41.79 -1.57
N ASP A 350 17.91 40.56 -1.97
CA ASP A 350 16.93 39.60 -2.51
C ASP A 350 16.04 38.98 -1.41
N ALA A 351 16.31 39.26 -0.13
CA ALA A 351 15.39 38.95 0.95
C ALA A 351 14.23 39.94 1.02
N VAL A 352 14.37 41.14 0.43
CA VAL A 352 13.32 42.15 0.37
C VAL A 352 12.23 41.70 -0.61
N ASP A 353 10.96 41.94 -0.28
CA ASP A 353 9.78 41.48 -1.04
C ASP A 353 9.73 39.95 -1.25
N SER A 354 10.37 39.18 -0.37
CA SER A 354 10.39 37.71 -0.38
C SER A 354 9.71 37.12 0.86
N ASP A 355 9.63 35.79 0.92
CA ASP A 355 9.18 35.07 2.12
C ASP A 355 9.99 35.45 3.36
N PHE A 356 11.29 35.76 3.23
CA PHE A 356 12.11 36.13 4.37
C PHE A 356 11.63 37.43 5.04
N GLU A 357 11.37 38.49 4.27
CA GLU A 357 10.89 39.77 4.82
C GLU A 357 9.49 39.66 5.38
N ALA A 358 8.58 39.00 4.66
CA ALA A 358 7.19 38.84 5.07
C ALA A 358 7.10 38.11 6.43
N HIS A 359 7.83 37.01 6.60
CA HIS A 359 7.80 36.24 7.84
C HIS A 359 8.54 36.94 8.98
N TYR A 360 9.68 37.59 8.73
CA TYR A 360 10.42 38.29 9.78
C TYR A 360 9.65 39.48 10.33
N ARG A 361 9.11 40.35 9.46
CA ARG A 361 8.28 41.48 9.89
C ARG A 361 7.01 40.99 10.59
N GLY A 362 6.37 39.97 10.02
CA GLY A 362 5.18 39.34 10.62
C GLY A 362 5.44 38.83 12.03
N ALA A 363 6.57 38.15 12.28
CA ALA A 363 6.93 37.66 13.62
C ALA A 363 7.10 38.79 14.64
N VAL A 364 7.78 39.88 14.26
CA VAL A 364 8.00 41.04 15.15
C VAL A 364 6.70 41.82 15.41
N GLU A 365 5.84 41.96 14.40
CA GLU A 365 4.55 42.68 14.54
C GLU A 365 3.53 41.90 15.37
N THR A 366 3.47 40.59 15.20
CA THR A 366 2.48 39.72 15.87
C THR A 366 2.95 39.26 17.25
N GLY A 367 4.27 39.19 17.48
CA GLY A 367 4.84 38.57 18.68
C GLY A 367 4.77 37.03 18.67
N GLU A 368 4.40 36.42 17.54
CA GLU A 368 4.34 34.96 17.36
C GLU A 368 5.57 34.43 16.61
N PRO A 369 6.07 33.23 16.94
CA PRO A 369 7.17 32.61 16.22
C PRO A 369 6.74 32.15 14.82
N VAL A 370 7.67 32.20 13.87
CA VAL A 370 7.45 31.77 12.46
C VAL A 370 8.39 30.65 12.07
N GLU A 371 7.91 29.76 11.21
CA GLU A 371 8.67 28.66 10.60
C GLU A 371 8.32 28.57 9.12
N PHE A 372 9.32 28.58 8.25
CA PHE A 372 9.14 28.49 6.81
C PHE A 372 10.39 27.94 6.11
N GLU A 373 10.20 27.42 4.90
CA GLU A 373 11.30 27.09 3.99
C GLU A 373 11.29 28.04 2.81
N ALA A 374 12.44 28.64 2.49
CA ALA A 374 12.56 29.58 1.37
C ALA A 374 13.88 29.41 0.63
N TYR A 375 13.85 29.63 -0.67
CA TYR A 375 15.03 29.65 -1.52
C TYR A 375 15.60 31.07 -1.59
N TYR A 376 16.91 31.18 -1.38
CA TYR A 376 17.65 32.42 -1.62
C TYR A 376 18.47 32.29 -2.92
N PRO A 377 18.32 33.23 -3.88
CA PRO A 377 19.00 33.18 -5.19
C PRO A 377 20.53 33.36 -5.10
N PRO A 378 21.27 33.26 -6.22
CA PRO A 378 22.70 33.58 -6.22
C PRO A 378 22.96 34.99 -5.65
N PRO A 379 23.96 35.18 -4.75
CA PRO A 379 25.17 34.37 -4.63
C PRO A 379 25.11 33.20 -3.62
N LEU A 380 24.06 33.06 -2.80
CA LEU A 380 23.96 31.94 -1.85
C LEU A 380 23.46 30.66 -2.52
N ASP A 381 22.49 30.78 -3.45
CA ASP A 381 21.90 29.68 -4.25
C ASP A 381 21.51 28.44 -3.42
N ARG A 382 20.75 28.68 -2.34
CA ARG A 382 20.44 27.68 -1.31
C ARG A 382 19.00 27.75 -0.84
N TRP A 383 18.47 26.60 -0.46
CA TRP A 383 17.22 26.48 0.30
C TRP A 383 17.52 26.51 1.79
N TYR A 384 16.79 27.35 2.52
CA TYR A 384 16.89 27.47 3.96
C TYR A 384 15.58 27.08 4.63
N GLU A 385 15.68 26.27 5.68
CA GLU A 385 14.63 26.09 6.67
C GLU A 385 14.91 27.08 7.80
N VAL A 386 13.98 28.00 8.04
CA VAL A 386 14.17 29.17 8.90
C VAL A 386 13.13 29.16 10.00
N ARG A 387 13.58 29.43 11.23
CA ARG A 387 12.69 29.71 12.35
C ARG A 387 13.08 31.01 13.05
N GLY A 388 12.10 31.88 13.26
CA GLY A 388 12.27 33.18 13.90
C GLY A 388 11.43 33.30 15.17
N TRP A 389 12.05 33.78 16.25
CA TRP A 389 11.40 34.07 17.53
C TRP A 389 11.48 35.57 17.84
N PRO A 390 10.34 36.25 17.99
CA PRO A 390 10.33 37.64 18.42
C PRO A 390 10.75 37.73 19.89
N ALA A 391 11.61 38.70 20.20
CA ALA A 391 12.11 38.99 21.53
C ALA A 391 11.97 40.50 21.84
N PRO A 392 12.00 40.93 23.12
CA PRO A 392 11.89 42.35 23.47
C PRO A 392 12.97 43.24 22.83
N ASP A 393 14.11 42.65 22.50
CA ASP A 393 15.29 43.25 21.89
C ASP A 393 15.40 42.97 20.38
N GLY A 394 14.37 42.40 19.73
CA GLY A 394 14.29 42.26 18.27
C GLY A 394 13.86 40.86 17.81
N LEU A 395 14.66 40.19 16.98
CA LEU A 395 14.32 38.88 16.40
C LEU A 395 15.51 37.92 16.49
N ALA A 396 15.31 36.77 17.12
CA ALA A 396 16.27 35.67 17.12
C ALA A 396 15.92 34.69 16.00
N VAL A 397 16.88 34.38 15.12
CA VAL A 397 16.67 33.51 13.97
C VAL A 397 17.67 32.36 14.00
N TYR A 398 17.17 31.15 13.84
CA TYR A 398 18.00 30.03 13.43
C TYR A 398 17.60 29.56 12.03
N PHE A 399 18.57 29.04 11.30
CA PHE A 399 18.30 28.46 9.99
C PHE A 399 19.23 27.27 9.68
N VAL A 400 18.79 26.42 8.77
CA VAL A 400 19.55 25.26 8.29
C VAL A 400 19.51 25.21 6.76
N ASP A 401 20.64 24.88 6.13
CA ASP A 401 20.69 24.61 4.70
C ASP A 401 20.06 23.24 4.38
N VAL A 402 18.93 23.25 3.67
CA VAL A 402 18.19 22.04 3.28
C VAL A 402 18.30 21.75 1.79
N THR A 403 19.26 22.36 1.09
CA THR A 403 19.42 22.25 -0.36
C THR A 403 19.65 20.81 -0.81
N GLU A 404 20.53 20.05 -0.13
CA GLU A 404 20.77 18.64 -0.46
C GLU A 404 19.55 17.77 -0.16
N ARG A 405 18.85 18.03 0.96
CA ARG A 405 17.61 17.35 1.33
C ARG A 405 16.53 17.55 0.27
N ARG A 406 16.30 18.79 -0.15
CA ARG A 406 15.34 19.15 -1.22
C ARG A 406 15.69 18.48 -2.54
N ARG A 407 16.95 18.59 -3.00
CA ARG A 407 17.41 17.93 -4.24
C ARG A 407 17.32 16.41 -4.17
N ALA A 408 17.52 15.79 -3.00
CA ALA A 408 17.39 14.34 -2.83
C ALA A 408 15.92 13.90 -2.83
N GLN A 409 15.05 14.67 -2.18
CA GLN A 409 13.61 14.42 -2.15
C GLN A 409 13.00 14.53 -3.55
N GLU A 410 13.30 15.60 -4.30
CA GLU A 410 12.81 15.76 -5.68
C GLU A 410 13.28 14.63 -6.61
N ARG A 411 14.54 14.17 -6.45
CA ARG A 411 15.07 13.02 -7.17
C ARG A 411 14.36 11.72 -6.78
N ALA A 412 14.10 11.51 -5.50
CA ALA A 412 13.40 10.33 -5.00
C ALA A 412 11.94 10.30 -5.45
N GLU A 413 11.23 11.43 -5.39
CA GLU A 413 9.86 11.57 -5.88
C GLU A 413 9.77 11.31 -7.39
N SER A 414 10.68 11.90 -8.18
CA SER A 414 10.76 11.66 -9.62
C SER A 414 11.07 10.19 -9.95
N ALA A 415 11.97 9.55 -9.17
CA ALA A 415 12.30 8.14 -9.35
C ALA A 415 11.14 7.21 -8.94
N ALA A 416 10.43 7.55 -7.85
CA ALA A 416 9.25 6.80 -7.40
C ALA A 416 8.11 6.88 -8.40
N GLU A 417 7.88 8.05 -9.01
CA GLU A 417 6.86 8.21 -10.05
C GLU A 417 7.20 7.40 -11.31
N ARG A 418 8.46 7.44 -11.75
CA ARG A 418 8.93 6.59 -12.86
C ARG A 418 8.81 5.10 -12.55
N ALA A 419 9.13 4.67 -11.33
CA ALA A 419 9.00 3.28 -10.92
C ALA A 419 7.53 2.81 -10.86
N ARG A 420 6.61 3.69 -10.40
CA ARG A 420 5.16 3.41 -10.45
C ARG A 420 4.65 3.27 -11.87
N LEU A 421 5.06 4.16 -12.77
CA LEU A 421 4.73 4.06 -14.19
C LEU A 421 5.17 2.69 -14.71
N LEU A 422 6.46 2.32 -14.59
CA LEU A 422 7.00 1.02 -15.02
C LEU A 422 6.24 -0.19 -14.43
N SER A 423 5.86 -0.14 -13.15
CA SER A 423 5.06 -1.20 -12.52
C SER A 423 3.68 -1.32 -13.18
N SER A 424 2.98 -0.20 -13.38
CA SER A 424 1.66 -0.20 -14.00
C SER A 424 1.66 -0.75 -15.43
N ILE A 425 2.72 -0.46 -16.22
CA ILE A 425 2.91 -1.06 -17.55
C ILE A 425 2.97 -2.58 -17.45
N THR A 426 3.74 -3.09 -16.48
CA THR A 426 3.93 -4.52 -16.29
C THR A 426 2.62 -5.19 -15.88
N ASP A 427 1.86 -4.57 -14.97
CA ASP A 427 0.57 -5.10 -14.49
C ASP A 427 -0.46 -5.21 -15.62
N VAL A 428 -0.54 -4.19 -16.49
CA VAL A 428 -1.49 -4.24 -17.62
C VAL A 428 -1.07 -5.29 -18.66
N LEU A 429 0.23 -5.38 -18.98
CA LEU A 429 0.72 -6.35 -19.96
C LEU A 429 0.61 -7.80 -19.49
N THR A 430 0.62 -8.03 -18.18
CA THR A 430 0.43 -9.37 -17.59
C THR A 430 -1.03 -9.71 -17.31
N GLY A 431 -1.91 -8.71 -17.24
CA GLY A 431 -3.34 -8.89 -16.98
C GLY A 431 -4.18 -9.30 -18.20
N THR A 432 -3.61 -9.25 -19.41
CA THR A 432 -4.29 -9.64 -20.66
C THR A 432 -3.68 -10.91 -21.25
N LEU A 433 -4.54 -11.79 -21.78
CA LEU A 433 -4.15 -12.96 -22.57
C LEU A 433 -4.35 -12.72 -24.08
N ASP A 434 -4.77 -11.53 -24.48
CA ASP A 434 -4.93 -11.11 -25.87
C ASP A 434 -3.65 -10.39 -26.34
N GLU A 435 -2.99 -10.94 -27.37
CA GLU A 435 -1.74 -10.43 -27.94
C GLU A 435 -1.91 -9.06 -28.61
N GLU A 436 -3.01 -8.85 -29.34
CA GLU A 436 -3.26 -7.59 -30.04
C GLU A 436 -3.55 -6.47 -29.03
N LEU A 437 -4.34 -6.76 -27.99
CA LEU A 437 -4.62 -5.81 -26.92
C LEU A 437 -3.36 -5.47 -26.12
N ALA A 438 -2.54 -6.46 -25.79
CA ALA A 438 -1.28 -6.25 -25.06
C ALA A 438 -0.32 -5.33 -25.84
N VAL A 439 -0.19 -5.58 -27.13
CA VAL A 439 0.70 -4.81 -28.02
C VAL A 439 0.19 -3.40 -28.26
N ALA A 440 -1.13 -3.22 -28.45
CA ALA A 440 -1.74 -1.91 -28.56
C ALA A 440 -1.51 -1.06 -27.30
N HIS A 441 -1.68 -1.66 -26.13
CA HIS A 441 -1.45 -0.97 -24.86
C HIS A 441 0.02 -0.61 -24.66
N LEU A 442 0.95 -1.51 -25.01
CA LEU A 442 2.39 -1.22 -24.98
C LEU A 442 2.73 -0.01 -25.87
N ALA A 443 2.17 0.05 -27.07
CA ALA A 443 2.39 1.17 -27.99
C ALA A 443 1.90 2.50 -27.40
N GLU A 444 0.71 2.51 -26.78
CA GLU A 444 0.15 3.71 -26.16
C GLU A 444 0.94 4.19 -24.95
N VAL A 445 1.28 3.28 -24.04
CA VAL A 445 1.83 3.63 -22.71
C VAL A 445 3.23 4.25 -22.77
N VAL A 446 4.04 3.88 -23.76
CA VAL A 446 5.39 4.45 -23.90
C VAL A 446 5.39 5.88 -24.44
N VAL A 447 4.24 6.33 -24.99
CA VAL A 447 4.05 7.65 -25.57
C VAL A 447 3.61 8.64 -24.49
N GLY A 448 4.25 9.81 -24.44
CA GLY A 448 4.12 10.83 -23.40
C GLY A 448 5.35 10.86 -22.50
N PRO A 449 5.60 9.84 -21.64
CA PRO A 449 6.74 9.85 -20.73
C PRO A 449 8.10 9.75 -21.43
N TRP A 450 8.18 8.94 -22.50
CA TRP A 450 9.45 8.67 -23.18
C TRP A 450 9.45 9.00 -24.68
N ALA A 451 8.30 9.04 -25.35
CA ALA A 451 8.22 9.18 -26.81
C ALA A 451 7.03 10.05 -27.25
N ASP A 452 7.11 10.64 -28.44
CA ASP A 452 5.98 11.35 -29.07
C ASP A 452 5.07 10.38 -29.83
N TRP A 453 5.65 9.30 -30.37
CA TRP A 453 4.93 8.21 -30.99
C TRP A 453 5.76 6.91 -30.98
N SER A 454 5.10 5.79 -31.18
CA SER A 454 5.70 4.46 -31.10
C SER A 454 5.11 3.50 -32.14
N ALA A 455 5.81 2.39 -32.33
CA ALA A 455 5.40 1.27 -33.15
C ALA A 455 5.90 -0.03 -32.52
N VAL A 456 5.05 -1.07 -32.51
CA VAL A 456 5.39 -2.40 -32.04
C VAL A 456 5.27 -3.40 -33.19
N THR A 457 6.32 -4.19 -33.36
CA THR A 457 6.44 -5.22 -34.39
C THR A 457 6.63 -6.56 -33.72
N LEU A 458 5.89 -7.58 -34.15
CA LEU A 458 6.09 -8.95 -33.67
C LEU A 458 6.80 -9.79 -34.73
N ILE A 459 7.49 -10.83 -34.25
CA ILE A 459 8.14 -11.85 -35.08
C ILE A 459 7.34 -13.14 -34.94
N ASP A 460 6.71 -13.56 -36.04
CA ASP A 460 6.07 -14.86 -36.18
C ASP A 460 7.12 -15.91 -36.57
N TYR A 461 7.18 -16.98 -35.77
CA TYR A 461 8.08 -18.12 -35.97
C TYR A 461 7.34 -19.38 -36.45
N SER A 462 6.03 -19.33 -36.62
CA SER A 462 5.21 -20.46 -37.11
C SER A 462 5.44 -20.72 -38.60
N THR A 463 5.80 -19.69 -39.39
CA THR A 463 6.29 -19.88 -40.75
C THR A 463 7.69 -20.52 -40.74
N PRO A 464 7.89 -21.71 -41.34
CA PRO A 464 9.16 -22.42 -41.28
C PRO A 464 10.31 -21.55 -41.78
N HIS A 465 11.25 -21.25 -40.89
CA HIS A 465 12.56 -20.75 -41.29
C HIS A 465 13.28 -21.85 -42.08
N VAL A 466 13.41 -21.66 -43.38
CA VAL A 466 14.34 -22.46 -44.20
C VAL A 466 15.72 -22.27 -43.58
N SER A 467 16.22 -23.34 -42.97
CA SER A 467 17.52 -23.42 -42.32
C SER A 467 18.60 -22.77 -43.19
N ALA A 468 19.42 -21.94 -42.54
CA ALA A 468 20.63 -21.37 -43.12
C ALA A 468 21.53 -22.49 -43.69
N GLY A 469 21.46 -22.70 -45.00
CA GLY A 469 22.17 -23.78 -45.68
C GLY A 469 22.26 -23.54 -47.18
N THR A 470 23.45 -23.11 -47.61
CA THR A 470 24.00 -23.15 -48.98
C THR A 470 23.31 -22.34 -50.08
N GLY A 471 23.80 -21.10 -50.24
CA GLY A 471 24.42 -20.67 -51.50
C GLY A 471 23.56 -20.66 -52.77
N SER A 472 22.54 -19.83 -52.82
CA SER A 472 22.06 -19.23 -54.08
C SER A 472 21.70 -17.76 -53.84
N ALA A 473 21.82 -16.92 -54.87
CA ALA A 473 21.73 -15.46 -54.78
C ALA A 473 20.30 -14.89 -54.51
N GLU A 474 19.39 -15.71 -53.97
CA GLU A 474 18.02 -15.37 -53.59
C GLU A 474 17.81 -15.25 -52.07
N GLY A 475 18.91 -15.13 -51.30
CA GLY A 475 18.90 -15.02 -49.83
C GLY A 475 18.65 -13.63 -49.24
N ARG A 476 17.98 -12.70 -49.97
CA ARG A 476 17.84 -11.30 -49.53
C ARG A 476 16.65 -11.00 -48.61
N ASP A 477 15.63 -11.86 -48.52
CA ASP A 477 14.37 -11.52 -47.82
C ASP A 477 14.08 -12.35 -46.54
N VAL A 478 15.03 -13.15 -46.04
CA VAL A 478 14.73 -14.15 -44.99
C VAL A 478 14.37 -13.52 -43.64
N TRP A 479 14.99 -12.39 -43.26
CA TRP A 479 14.75 -11.75 -41.96
C TRP A 479 13.41 -10.99 -41.88
N ARG A 480 12.80 -10.67 -43.04
CA ARG A 480 11.49 -10.00 -43.10
C ARG A 480 10.34 -10.99 -43.00
N ARG A 481 10.56 -12.27 -43.34
CA ARG A 481 9.55 -13.31 -43.24
C ARG A 481 9.19 -13.51 -41.76
N GLY A 482 7.91 -13.31 -41.46
CA GLY A 482 7.37 -13.38 -40.10
C GLY A 482 7.31 -12.04 -39.36
N LEU A 483 7.88 -10.94 -39.87
CA LEU A 483 7.69 -9.63 -39.23
C LEU A 483 6.30 -9.06 -39.56
N ARG A 484 5.54 -8.71 -38.53
CA ARG A 484 4.25 -8.03 -38.65
C ARG A 484 4.21 -6.81 -37.74
N ASP A 485 3.87 -5.66 -38.31
CA ASP A 485 3.52 -4.48 -37.51
C ASP A 485 2.11 -4.66 -36.96
N VAL A 486 1.98 -4.59 -35.64
CA VAL A 486 0.73 -4.95 -34.94
C VAL A 486 0.06 -3.71 -34.35
N ALA A 487 0.84 -2.80 -33.77
CA ALA A 487 0.28 -1.57 -33.21
C ALA A 487 1.21 -0.36 -33.38
N GLY A 488 0.60 0.80 -33.49
CA GLY A 488 1.27 2.09 -33.43
C GLY A 488 0.43 3.10 -32.67
N TRP A 489 1.10 4.09 -32.07
CA TRP A 489 0.41 5.14 -31.33
C TRP A 489 1.12 6.48 -31.45
N HIS A 490 0.35 7.57 -31.53
CA HIS A 490 0.86 8.94 -31.58
C HIS A 490 0.16 9.81 -30.51
N ALA A 491 0.95 10.64 -29.81
CA ALA A 491 0.46 11.53 -28.76
C ALA A 491 -0.62 12.49 -29.29
N ASP A 492 -0.37 13.09 -30.46
CA ASP A 492 -1.34 13.89 -31.20
C ASP A 492 -2.29 12.99 -32.03
N PRO A 493 -3.61 13.01 -31.77
CA PRO A 493 -4.61 12.26 -32.54
C PRO A 493 -4.62 12.54 -34.04
N ALA A 494 -4.20 13.73 -34.48
CA ALA A 494 -4.20 14.12 -35.89
C ALA A 494 -3.21 13.30 -36.75
N TYR A 495 -2.17 12.75 -36.12
CA TYR A 495 -1.13 11.96 -36.78
C TYR A 495 -1.37 10.44 -36.70
N ARG A 496 -2.34 9.96 -35.91
CA ARG A 496 -2.63 8.52 -35.79
C ARG A 496 -2.92 7.84 -37.13
N PRO A 497 -3.76 8.39 -38.03
CA PRO A 497 -3.97 7.78 -39.35
C PRO A 497 -2.71 7.70 -40.22
N LEU A 498 -1.73 8.59 -39.99
CA LEU A 498 -0.44 8.53 -40.69
C LEU A 498 0.47 7.45 -40.13
N VAL A 499 0.43 7.21 -38.80
CA VAL A 499 1.15 6.10 -38.18
C VAL A 499 0.58 4.77 -38.68
N ASP A 500 -0.75 4.61 -38.67
CA ASP A 500 -1.40 3.39 -39.17
C ASP A 500 -1.02 3.11 -40.62
N ARG A 501 -1.12 4.14 -41.48
CA ARG A 501 -0.73 4.03 -42.89
C ARG A 501 0.75 3.72 -43.08
N TYR A 502 1.62 4.23 -42.22
CA TYR A 502 3.03 3.91 -42.27
C TYR A 502 3.26 2.43 -41.92
N LEU A 503 2.65 1.91 -40.86
CA LEU A 503 2.80 0.52 -40.43
C LEU A 503 2.32 -0.49 -41.48
N GLU A 504 1.21 -0.21 -42.17
CA GLU A 504 0.73 -1.04 -43.29
C GLU A 504 1.77 -1.20 -44.41
N LEU A 505 2.59 -0.17 -44.63
CA LEU A 505 3.52 -0.10 -45.77
C LEU A 505 4.98 -0.34 -45.39
N ARG A 506 5.30 -0.33 -44.09
CA ARG A 506 6.67 -0.24 -43.59
C ARG A 506 7.47 -1.50 -43.89
N ILE A 507 7.04 -2.66 -43.42
CA ILE A 507 7.81 -3.91 -43.50
C ILE A 507 8.23 -4.27 -44.94
N PRO A 508 7.34 -4.22 -45.96
CA PRO A 508 7.72 -4.50 -47.35
C PRO A 508 8.73 -3.48 -47.91
N SER A 509 8.75 -2.26 -47.38
CA SER A 509 9.56 -1.15 -47.88
C SER A 509 10.92 -1.02 -47.19
N LEU A 510 11.23 -1.82 -46.16
CA LEU A 510 12.52 -1.76 -45.46
C LEU A 510 13.65 -2.33 -46.34
N SER A 511 14.87 -1.81 -46.19
CA SER A 511 16.09 -2.45 -46.74
C SER A 511 16.78 -3.35 -45.71
N ASP A 512 17.77 -4.14 -46.16
CA ASP A 512 18.55 -5.04 -45.28
C ASP A 512 19.48 -4.33 -44.29
N ASP A 513 19.71 -3.04 -44.55
CA ASP A 513 20.46 -2.12 -43.70
C ASP A 513 19.55 -1.38 -42.70
N SER A 514 18.24 -1.66 -42.70
CA SER A 514 17.30 -1.00 -41.80
C SER A 514 17.64 -1.23 -40.32
N PHE A 515 17.27 -0.25 -39.49
CA PHE A 515 17.52 -0.33 -38.04
C PHE A 515 16.75 -1.46 -37.36
N LEU A 516 15.61 -1.90 -37.93
CA LEU A 516 14.91 -3.10 -37.50
C LEU A 516 15.73 -4.36 -37.79
N ALA A 517 16.28 -4.50 -39.01
CA ALA A 517 17.13 -5.63 -39.37
C ALA A 517 18.36 -5.71 -38.45
N GLN A 518 18.98 -4.56 -38.14
CA GLN A 518 20.11 -4.47 -37.22
C GLN A 518 19.72 -4.90 -35.80
N ALA A 519 18.59 -4.41 -35.27
CA ALA A 519 18.13 -4.74 -33.93
C ALA A 519 17.80 -6.22 -33.76
N VAL A 520 17.18 -6.85 -34.78
CA VAL A 520 16.90 -8.29 -34.79
C VAL A 520 18.19 -9.10 -34.87
N ARG A 521 19.10 -8.74 -35.79
CA ARG A 521 20.36 -9.48 -36.04
C ARG A 521 21.32 -9.43 -34.85
N ASP A 522 21.50 -8.24 -34.29
CA ASP A 522 22.45 -8.01 -33.20
C ASP A 522 21.82 -8.25 -31.82
N ASN A 523 20.49 -8.41 -31.78
CA ASN A 523 19.69 -8.48 -30.56
C ASN A 523 20.12 -7.40 -29.56
N ARG A 524 20.16 -6.12 -29.96
CA ARG A 524 20.54 -4.99 -29.09
C ARG A 524 19.77 -3.72 -29.47
N PRO A 525 19.60 -2.78 -28.52
CA PRO A 525 19.00 -1.49 -28.83
C PRO A 525 19.79 -0.75 -29.92
N VAL A 526 19.08 -0.18 -30.89
CA VAL A 526 19.65 0.65 -31.96
C VAL A 526 19.13 2.07 -31.78
N PHE A 527 20.05 3.00 -31.54
CA PHE A 527 19.73 4.39 -31.25
C PHE A 527 20.19 5.31 -32.39
N VAL A 528 19.31 6.21 -32.82
CA VAL A 528 19.62 7.28 -33.77
C VAL A 528 19.33 8.62 -33.10
N ASP A 529 20.41 9.32 -32.72
CA ASP A 529 20.38 10.51 -31.86
C ASP A 529 19.89 11.78 -32.57
N GLN A 530 20.26 11.97 -33.84
CA GLN A 530 19.89 13.14 -34.64
C GLN A 530 19.55 12.74 -36.09
N ASP A 531 18.73 13.56 -36.75
CA ASP A 531 18.29 13.38 -38.14
C ASP A 531 17.64 12.01 -38.43
N ALA A 532 16.88 11.45 -37.47
CA ALA A 532 16.23 10.15 -37.65
C ALA A 532 15.34 10.09 -38.91
N ALA A 533 14.61 11.16 -39.23
CA ALA A 533 13.83 11.30 -40.46
C ALA A 533 14.66 11.00 -41.71
N ARG A 534 15.87 11.56 -41.80
CA ARG A 534 16.79 11.37 -42.93
C ARG A 534 17.42 9.98 -42.92
N ALA A 535 17.87 9.51 -41.75
CA ALA A 535 18.54 8.23 -41.60
C ALA A 535 17.61 7.06 -41.96
N ILE A 536 16.39 7.06 -41.45
CA ILE A 536 15.38 6.03 -41.74
C ILE A 536 14.89 6.13 -43.19
N SER A 537 14.68 7.34 -43.71
CA SER A 537 14.34 7.52 -45.14
C SER A 537 15.39 6.94 -46.10
N ALA A 538 16.66 6.85 -45.68
CA ALA A 538 17.72 6.29 -46.51
C ALA A 538 17.72 4.76 -46.58
N VAL A 539 17.09 4.10 -45.59
CA VAL A 539 16.95 2.63 -45.50
C VAL A 539 15.52 2.16 -45.80
N LEU A 540 14.68 3.04 -46.33
CA LEU A 540 13.37 2.73 -46.91
C LEU A 540 13.47 2.84 -48.43
N GLU A 541 12.93 1.85 -49.14
CA GLU A 541 12.76 1.88 -50.58
C GLU A 541 11.92 3.11 -51.01
N PRO A 542 12.21 3.72 -52.18
CA PRO A 542 11.40 4.83 -52.68
C PRO A 542 9.93 4.41 -52.87
N GLY A 543 9.01 5.13 -52.23
CA GLY A 543 7.58 4.82 -52.31
C GLY A 543 6.78 5.53 -51.22
N GLU A 544 5.49 5.19 -51.12
CA GLU A 544 4.54 5.83 -50.21
C GLU A 544 4.97 5.73 -48.73
N ALA A 545 5.55 4.61 -48.30
CA ALA A 545 6.04 4.44 -46.92
C ALA A 545 7.04 5.53 -46.52
N ARG A 546 7.96 5.88 -47.43
CA ARG A 546 8.96 6.93 -47.23
C ARG A 546 8.33 8.32 -47.18
N GLU A 547 7.34 8.59 -48.03
CA GLU A 547 6.62 9.88 -48.05
C GLU A 547 5.81 10.09 -46.77
N VAL A 548 5.11 9.05 -46.30
CA VAL A 548 4.35 9.09 -45.04
C VAL A 548 5.30 9.29 -43.86
N PHE A 549 6.41 8.56 -43.81
CA PHE A 549 7.39 8.69 -42.73
C PHE A 549 8.03 10.08 -42.67
N GLN A 550 8.32 10.70 -43.83
CA GLN A 550 8.84 12.07 -43.89
C GLN A 550 7.87 13.12 -43.34
N ARG A 551 6.56 12.86 -43.39
CA ARG A 551 5.55 13.74 -42.81
C ARG A 551 5.44 13.62 -41.29
N LEU A 552 5.84 12.49 -40.72
CA LEU A 552 5.94 12.28 -39.27
C LEU A 552 7.19 12.96 -38.67
N ASP A 553 8.20 13.24 -39.50
CA ASP A 553 9.41 14.04 -39.22
C ASP A 553 10.06 13.83 -37.83
N PRO A 554 10.41 12.58 -37.45
CA PRO A 554 11.07 12.33 -36.18
C PRO A 554 12.52 12.82 -36.19
N THR A 555 12.96 13.47 -35.12
CA THR A 555 14.35 13.92 -34.93
C THR A 555 15.25 12.82 -34.39
N SER A 556 14.74 11.98 -33.49
CA SER A 556 15.48 10.85 -32.91
C SER A 556 14.59 9.60 -32.78
N THR A 557 15.22 8.41 -32.76
CA THR A 557 14.52 7.14 -32.61
C THR A 557 15.33 6.13 -31.81
N LEU A 558 14.63 5.20 -31.16
CA LEU A 558 15.22 4.05 -30.49
C LEU A 558 14.44 2.78 -30.87
N VAL A 559 15.13 1.79 -31.41
CA VAL A 559 14.59 0.45 -31.72
C VAL A 559 15.07 -0.52 -30.64
N LEU A 560 14.15 -1.20 -29.97
CA LEU A 560 14.38 -2.03 -28.80
C LEU A 560 13.89 -3.46 -29.07
N PRO A 561 14.73 -4.50 -28.91
CA PRO A 561 14.27 -5.87 -28.98
C PRO A 561 13.39 -6.22 -27.76
N LEU A 562 12.19 -6.72 -28.03
CA LEU A 562 11.30 -7.32 -27.05
C LEU A 562 11.75 -8.76 -26.81
N ARG A 563 12.57 -8.96 -25.78
CA ARG A 563 13.19 -10.27 -25.50
C ARG A 563 12.27 -11.12 -24.65
N GLY A 564 11.86 -12.27 -25.19
CA GLY A 564 11.28 -13.37 -24.42
C GLY A 564 12.37 -14.19 -23.72
N ARG A 565 12.01 -15.38 -23.25
CA ARG A 565 12.90 -16.25 -22.45
C ARG A 565 14.03 -16.85 -23.29
N GLU A 566 13.71 -17.30 -24.50
CA GLU A 566 14.67 -18.02 -25.37
C GLU A 566 14.94 -17.30 -26.71
N ARG A 567 14.12 -16.30 -27.06
CA ARG A 567 14.16 -15.61 -28.35
C ARG A 567 13.62 -14.18 -28.27
N THR A 568 13.87 -13.38 -29.29
CA THR A 568 13.26 -12.05 -29.44
C THR A 568 11.86 -12.21 -30.01
N ILE A 569 10.83 -11.80 -29.29
CA ILE A 569 9.43 -11.94 -29.72
C ILE A 569 9.01 -10.80 -30.66
N GLY A 570 9.68 -9.66 -30.56
CA GLY A 570 9.34 -8.50 -31.37
C GLY A 570 10.30 -7.34 -31.17
N LEU A 571 9.88 -6.16 -31.63
CA LEU A 571 10.60 -4.90 -31.55
C LEU A 571 9.64 -3.81 -31.08
N LEU A 572 10.08 -3.00 -30.13
CA LEU A 572 9.45 -1.73 -29.80
C LEU A 572 10.30 -0.62 -30.43
N THR A 573 9.69 0.18 -31.28
CA THR A 573 10.31 1.37 -31.84
C THR A 573 9.65 2.62 -31.29
N VAL A 574 10.44 3.52 -30.73
CA VAL A 574 9.95 4.82 -30.22
C VAL A 574 10.61 5.98 -30.94
N PHE A 575 9.88 7.09 -31.03
CA PHE A 575 10.27 8.25 -31.81
C PHE A 575 10.03 9.55 -31.03
N ARG A 576 10.91 10.52 -31.21
CA ARG A 576 10.74 11.90 -30.73
C ARG A 576 10.83 12.87 -31.91
N GLY A 577 10.02 13.93 -31.87
CA GLY A 577 9.95 14.99 -32.87
C GLY A 577 10.76 16.24 -32.49
N ALA A 578 10.66 17.29 -33.32
CA ALA A 578 11.48 18.50 -33.19
C ALA A 578 11.23 19.35 -31.91
N GLY A 579 10.11 19.13 -31.21
CA GLY A 579 9.79 19.80 -29.95
C GLY A 579 10.34 19.13 -28.69
N SER A 580 10.89 17.92 -28.83
CA SER A 580 11.27 17.06 -27.71
C SER A 580 12.80 17.02 -27.53
N ILE A 581 13.24 16.95 -26.27
CA ILE A 581 14.67 16.75 -25.95
C ILE A 581 15.07 15.35 -26.44
N GLY A 582 16.27 15.19 -27.01
CA GLY A 582 16.79 13.87 -27.42
C GLY A 582 16.84 12.86 -26.26
N PHE A 583 16.90 11.57 -26.58
CA PHE A 583 16.89 10.51 -25.56
C PHE A 583 18.11 10.60 -24.63
N THR A 584 17.87 10.71 -23.33
CA THR A 584 18.94 10.68 -22.33
C THR A 584 19.39 9.24 -22.05
N GLY A 585 20.57 9.06 -21.45
CA GLY A 585 21.02 7.73 -21.03
C GLY A 585 20.08 7.05 -20.01
N ALA A 586 19.36 7.83 -19.21
CA ALA A 586 18.34 7.32 -18.31
C ALA A 586 17.09 6.85 -19.08
N ASP A 587 16.63 7.63 -20.07
CA ASP A 587 15.47 7.27 -20.91
C ASP A 587 15.70 5.94 -21.64
N ILE A 588 16.91 5.74 -22.17
CA ILE A 588 17.29 4.50 -22.87
C ILE A 588 17.27 3.32 -21.90
N ALA A 589 17.80 3.48 -20.69
CA ALA A 589 17.83 2.42 -19.68
C ALA A 589 16.40 2.01 -19.25
N ASP A 590 15.52 3.00 -19.02
CA ASP A 590 14.13 2.76 -18.66
C ASP A 590 13.38 2.01 -19.78
N LEU A 591 13.53 2.47 -21.02
CA LEU A 591 12.88 1.83 -22.18
C LEU A 591 13.41 0.42 -22.47
N VAL A 592 14.68 0.14 -22.16
CA VAL A 592 15.23 -1.23 -22.24
C VAL A 592 14.57 -2.15 -21.19
N ASP A 593 14.34 -1.66 -19.97
CA ASP A 593 13.62 -2.42 -18.94
C ASP A 593 12.16 -2.67 -19.37
N VAL A 594 11.47 -1.64 -19.90
CA VAL A 594 10.12 -1.78 -20.48
C VAL A 594 10.11 -2.86 -21.56
N ALA A 595 11.03 -2.79 -22.53
CA ALA A 595 11.10 -3.74 -23.64
C ALA A 595 11.40 -5.18 -23.17
N SER A 596 12.24 -5.36 -22.15
CA SER A 596 12.53 -6.68 -21.58
C SER A 596 11.31 -7.27 -20.85
N ARG A 597 10.59 -6.47 -20.05
CA ARG A 597 9.39 -6.94 -19.36
C ARG A 597 8.24 -7.23 -20.31
N ALA A 598 8.00 -6.34 -21.26
CA ALA A 598 7.01 -6.53 -22.31
C ALA A 598 7.33 -7.76 -23.17
N GLY A 599 8.60 -7.99 -23.49
CA GLY A 599 9.03 -9.18 -24.21
C GLY A 599 8.68 -10.48 -23.49
N VAL A 600 8.90 -10.56 -22.17
CA VAL A 600 8.52 -11.74 -21.36
C VAL A 600 7.00 -11.89 -21.26
N ALA A 601 6.26 -10.80 -21.09
CA ALA A 601 4.79 -10.83 -21.03
C ALA A 601 4.19 -11.33 -22.35
N LEU A 602 4.65 -10.80 -23.48
CA LEU A 602 4.21 -11.22 -24.81
C LEU A 602 4.63 -12.66 -25.14
N ASP A 603 5.82 -13.10 -24.70
CA ASP A 603 6.23 -14.51 -24.82
C ASP A 603 5.27 -15.44 -24.07
N ASN A 604 4.82 -15.05 -22.87
CA ASN A 604 3.84 -15.83 -22.11
C ASN A 604 2.49 -15.86 -22.84
N VAL A 605 1.96 -14.72 -23.30
CA VAL A 605 0.69 -14.64 -24.04
C VAL A 605 0.72 -15.58 -25.25
N ARG A 606 1.80 -15.50 -26.03
CA ARG A 606 2.01 -16.37 -27.19
C ARG A 606 2.09 -17.85 -26.80
N LEU A 607 2.86 -18.21 -25.77
CA LEU A 607 2.97 -19.61 -25.31
C LEU A 607 1.60 -20.17 -24.89
N TYR A 608 0.76 -19.35 -24.25
CA TYR A 608 -0.59 -19.75 -23.89
C TYR A 608 -1.47 -19.98 -25.13
N ALA A 609 -1.39 -19.11 -26.14
CA ALA A 609 -2.09 -19.30 -27.40
C ALA A 609 -1.63 -20.59 -28.12
N GLU A 610 -0.31 -20.82 -28.23
CA GLU A 610 0.24 -22.04 -28.85
C GLU A 610 -0.21 -23.32 -28.11
N GLN A 611 -0.29 -23.28 -26.77
CA GLN A 611 -0.79 -24.42 -25.98
C GLN A 611 -2.28 -24.68 -26.23
N ARG A 612 -3.10 -23.63 -26.33
CA ARG A 612 -4.54 -23.74 -26.62
C ARG A 612 -4.77 -24.38 -28.00
N ASP A 613 -4.09 -23.88 -29.04
CA ASP A 613 -4.23 -24.39 -30.40
C ASP A 613 -3.81 -25.86 -30.51
N LEU A 614 -2.76 -26.27 -29.78
CA LEU A 614 -2.30 -27.64 -29.76
C LEU A 614 -3.29 -28.58 -29.05
N ALA A 615 -3.90 -28.14 -27.94
CA ALA A 615 -4.93 -28.89 -27.23
C ALA A 615 -6.18 -29.09 -28.10
N GLU A 616 -6.69 -28.01 -28.71
CA GLU A 616 -7.84 -28.02 -29.61
C GLU A 616 -7.58 -28.92 -30.84
N GLY A 617 -6.39 -28.80 -31.44
CA GLY A 617 -5.98 -29.64 -32.57
C GLY A 617 -5.89 -31.13 -32.21
N LEU A 618 -5.32 -31.46 -31.05
CA LEU A 618 -5.27 -32.84 -30.55
C LEU A 618 -6.69 -33.40 -30.37
N GLN A 619 -7.58 -32.62 -29.77
CA GLN A 619 -8.94 -33.03 -29.51
C GLN A 619 -9.76 -33.27 -30.79
N ARG A 620 -9.70 -32.35 -31.76
CA ARG A 620 -10.32 -32.54 -33.08
C ARG A 620 -9.78 -33.79 -33.77
N SER A 621 -8.48 -34.07 -33.65
CA SER A 621 -7.88 -35.28 -34.24
C SER A 621 -8.32 -36.57 -33.55
N LEU A 622 -8.71 -36.47 -32.27
CA LEU A 622 -9.26 -37.61 -31.55
C LEU A 622 -10.69 -37.86 -31.99
N MET A 623 -11.54 -36.89 -32.28
CA MET A 623 -12.95 -37.13 -32.68
C MET A 623 -13.08 -37.74 -34.09
N THR A 624 -14.19 -38.44 -34.36
CA THR A 624 -14.46 -39.04 -35.70
C THR A 624 -15.74 -38.46 -36.28
N ALA A 625 -15.74 -38.22 -37.59
CA ALA A 625 -16.95 -37.84 -38.31
C ALA A 625 -18.02 -38.94 -38.17
N PRO A 626 -19.27 -38.58 -37.84
CA PRO A 626 -20.35 -39.55 -37.73
C PRO A 626 -20.75 -40.10 -39.11
N PRO A 627 -21.24 -41.35 -39.22
CA PRO A 627 -21.87 -41.83 -40.44
C PRO A 627 -23.22 -41.13 -40.66
N GLU A 628 -23.62 -41.04 -41.92
CA GLU A 628 -24.91 -40.46 -42.36
C GLU A 628 -25.73 -41.50 -43.15
N PRO A 629 -26.35 -42.49 -42.49
CA PRO A 629 -27.26 -43.44 -43.14
C PRO A 629 -28.52 -42.74 -43.63
N ASP A 630 -29.10 -43.19 -44.75
CA ASP A 630 -30.24 -42.54 -45.42
C ASP A 630 -31.40 -42.13 -44.51
N HIS A 631 -31.64 -42.88 -43.45
CA HIS A 631 -32.76 -42.73 -42.53
C HIS A 631 -32.48 -41.94 -41.25
N LEU A 632 -31.24 -41.49 -41.03
CA LEU A 632 -30.82 -40.73 -39.85
C LEU A 632 -30.03 -39.48 -40.28
N HIS A 633 -30.23 -38.37 -39.57
CA HIS A 633 -29.35 -37.21 -39.66
C HIS A 633 -28.59 -37.09 -38.34
N VAL A 634 -27.26 -37.19 -38.35
CA VAL A 634 -26.43 -37.23 -37.14
C VAL A 634 -25.59 -35.94 -37.02
N SER A 635 -26.07 -34.98 -36.22
CA SER A 635 -25.34 -33.73 -35.95
C SER A 635 -24.55 -33.87 -34.66
N VAL A 636 -23.29 -33.47 -34.69
CA VAL A 636 -22.39 -33.47 -33.53
C VAL A 636 -21.87 -32.06 -33.30
N ARG A 637 -21.72 -31.67 -32.03
CA ARG A 637 -21.04 -30.44 -31.61
C ARG A 637 -20.13 -30.74 -30.43
N TYR A 638 -19.01 -30.02 -30.40
CA TYR A 638 -18.08 -30.06 -29.30
C TYR A 638 -17.64 -28.63 -28.99
N GLU A 639 -17.86 -28.18 -27.76
CA GLU A 639 -17.41 -26.88 -27.27
C GLU A 639 -16.39 -27.10 -26.15
N PRO A 640 -15.11 -26.67 -26.31
CA PRO A 640 -14.10 -26.85 -25.29
C PRO A 640 -14.30 -25.90 -24.10
N SER A 641 -13.86 -26.31 -22.91
CA SER A 641 -13.84 -25.45 -21.72
C SER A 641 -12.92 -24.24 -21.90
N ALA A 642 -13.18 -23.16 -21.16
CA ALA A 642 -12.38 -21.94 -21.24
C ALA A 642 -11.02 -22.03 -20.50
N GLU A 643 -10.76 -23.09 -19.73
CA GLU A 643 -9.50 -23.25 -18.99
C GLU A 643 -8.34 -23.60 -19.93
N VAL A 644 -7.34 -22.72 -19.97
CA VAL A 644 -6.22 -22.81 -20.92
C VAL A 644 -5.30 -24.00 -20.58
N ALA A 645 -4.92 -24.77 -21.61
CA ALA A 645 -3.99 -25.92 -21.61
C ALA A 645 -4.56 -27.27 -21.13
N GLN A 646 -5.88 -27.37 -21.00
CA GLN A 646 -6.58 -28.60 -20.66
C GLN A 646 -7.15 -29.24 -21.94
N VAL A 647 -7.13 -30.57 -22.02
CA VAL A 647 -7.73 -31.33 -23.12
C VAL A 647 -8.90 -32.06 -22.50
N GLY A 648 -10.09 -31.85 -23.07
CA GLY A 648 -11.32 -32.33 -22.44
C GLY A 648 -11.40 -33.83 -22.28
N GLY A 649 -12.04 -34.22 -21.17
CA GLY A 649 -12.42 -35.60 -20.87
C GLY A 649 -13.60 -36.07 -21.74
N ASP A 650 -14.43 -35.13 -22.19
CA ASP A 650 -15.64 -35.35 -22.99
C ASP A 650 -15.37 -35.93 -24.38
N TRP A 651 -16.22 -36.89 -24.78
CA TRP A 651 -16.20 -37.42 -26.13
C TRP A 651 -17.57 -37.88 -26.61
N TYR A 652 -17.68 -37.94 -27.93
CA TYR A 652 -18.74 -38.68 -28.60
C TYR A 652 -18.16 -39.68 -29.60
N ASP A 653 -19.00 -40.62 -30.00
CA ASP A 653 -18.73 -41.51 -31.11
C ASP A 653 -20.02 -41.88 -31.83
N ALA A 654 -19.97 -42.05 -33.15
CA ALA A 654 -21.06 -42.62 -33.92
C ALA A 654 -20.48 -43.52 -35.01
N PHE A 655 -21.02 -44.74 -35.13
CA PHE A 655 -20.52 -45.72 -36.09
C PHE A 655 -21.59 -46.77 -36.40
N LEU A 656 -21.44 -47.43 -37.55
CA LEU A 656 -22.30 -48.54 -37.97
C LEU A 656 -21.71 -49.88 -37.53
N GLN A 657 -22.57 -50.79 -37.07
CA GLN A 657 -22.25 -52.21 -36.94
C GLN A 657 -22.45 -52.93 -38.29
N THR A 658 -21.89 -54.14 -38.42
CA THR A 658 -21.96 -54.92 -39.67
C THR A 658 -23.37 -55.35 -40.06
N ASP A 659 -24.33 -55.28 -39.14
CA ASP A 659 -25.75 -55.54 -39.37
C ASP A 659 -26.53 -54.28 -39.80
N GLY A 660 -25.86 -53.14 -39.96
CA GLY A 660 -26.45 -51.86 -40.34
C GLY A 660 -27.02 -51.05 -39.17
N ALA A 661 -26.93 -51.54 -37.92
CA ALA A 661 -27.38 -50.78 -36.76
C ALA A 661 -26.43 -49.60 -36.48
N THR A 662 -27.00 -48.42 -36.23
CA THR A 662 -26.25 -47.20 -35.89
C THR A 662 -26.04 -47.12 -34.39
N ASN A 663 -24.78 -47.11 -33.96
CA ASN A 663 -24.41 -46.92 -32.57
C ASN A 663 -24.01 -45.46 -32.36
N ILE A 664 -24.52 -44.88 -31.28
CA ILE A 664 -24.23 -43.52 -30.83
C ILE A 664 -23.73 -43.65 -29.40
N VAL A 665 -22.61 -43.00 -29.13
CA VAL A 665 -21.91 -43.06 -27.86
C VAL A 665 -21.61 -41.65 -27.44
N ILE A 666 -21.77 -41.39 -26.15
CA ILE A 666 -21.24 -40.20 -25.51
C ILE A 666 -20.66 -40.60 -24.17
N GLY A 667 -19.66 -39.88 -23.70
CA GLY A 667 -19.14 -40.08 -22.36
C GLY A 667 -18.23 -38.95 -21.92
N ASP A 668 -17.87 -39.01 -20.65
CA ASP A 668 -16.95 -38.09 -20.01
C ASP A 668 -15.98 -38.86 -19.09
N VAL A 669 -14.69 -38.51 -19.17
CA VAL A 669 -13.61 -39.09 -18.38
C VAL A 669 -13.32 -38.12 -17.25
N VAL A 670 -13.25 -38.63 -16.03
CA VAL A 670 -12.94 -37.79 -14.87
C VAL A 670 -11.58 -37.09 -15.04
N GLY A 671 -11.63 -35.76 -15.12
CA GLY A 671 -10.46 -34.89 -15.29
C GLY A 671 -10.32 -34.37 -16.72
N HIS A 672 -9.50 -33.32 -16.87
CA HIS A 672 -9.44 -32.52 -18.10
C HIS A 672 -7.96 -32.28 -18.51
N ASP A 673 -7.07 -33.23 -18.24
CA ASP A 673 -5.66 -33.12 -18.59
C ASP A 673 -5.27 -34.07 -19.74
N THR A 674 -4.02 -33.97 -20.18
CA THR A 674 -3.50 -34.84 -21.26
C THR A 674 -3.60 -36.35 -20.94
N ALA A 675 -3.62 -36.73 -19.66
CA ALA A 675 -3.82 -38.13 -19.26
C ALA A 675 -5.30 -38.53 -19.37
N ALA A 676 -6.23 -37.65 -19.00
CA ALA A 676 -7.66 -37.84 -19.22
C ALA A 676 -7.98 -37.98 -20.72
N ALA A 677 -7.44 -37.12 -21.58
CA ALA A 677 -7.62 -37.22 -23.04
C ALA A 677 -7.04 -38.52 -23.63
N ALA A 678 -5.89 -38.98 -23.13
CA ALA A 678 -5.33 -40.27 -23.53
C ALA A 678 -6.21 -41.44 -23.07
N ALA A 679 -6.75 -41.37 -21.84
CA ALA A 679 -7.67 -42.36 -21.31
C ALA A 679 -9.00 -42.37 -22.07
N MET A 680 -9.55 -41.21 -22.43
CA MET A 680 -10.71 -41.05 -23.30
C MET A 680 -10.49 -41.75 -24.64
N GLY A 681 -9.36 -41.50 -25.30
CA GLY A 681 -9.01 -42.15 -26.56
C GLY A 681 -8.94 -43.67 -26.44
N GLN A 682 -8.41 -44.19 -25.32
CA GLN A 682 -8.36 -45.62 -25.03
C GLN A 682 -9.75 -46.21 -24.77
N VAL A 683 -10.57 -45.59 -23.91
CA VAL A 683 -11.93 -46.06 -23.57
C VAL A 683 -12.81 -46.04 -24.82
N ARG A 684 -12.79 -44.94 -25.58
CA ARG A 684 -13.54 -44.83 -26.84
C ARG A 684 -13.10 -45.88 -27.86
N GLY A 685 -11.80 -46.07 -28.03
CA GLY A 685 -11.24 -47.08 -28.93
C GLY A 685 -11.65 -48.51 -28.55
N LEU A 686 -11.62 -48.84 -27.25
CA LEU A 686 -12.08 -50.12 -26.73
C LEU A 686 -13.57 -50.32 -26.98
N LEU A 687 -14.39 -49.31 -26.64
CA LEU A 687 -15.83 -49.36 -26.81
C LEU A 687 -16.21 -49.57 -28.28
N ARG A 688 -15.67 -48.74 -29.18
CA ARG A 688 -15.89 -48.89 -30.63
C ARG A 688 -15.42 -50.25 -31.13
N GLY A 689 -14.21 -50.67 -30.76
CA GLY A 689 -13.65 -51.96 -31.17
C GLY A 689 -14.49 -53.15 -30.72
N ILE A 690 -14.93 -53.15 -29.46
CA ILE A 690 -15.80 -54.20 -28.90
C ILE A 690 -17.16 -54.19 -29.61
N ALA A 691 -17.80 -53.02 -29.75
CA ALA A 691 -19.11 -52.91 -30.39
C ALA A 691 -19.09 -53.40 -31.84
N VAL A 692 -18.12 -52.97 -32.65
CA VAL A 692 -18.02 -53.34 -34.07
C VAL A 692 -17.68 -54.83 -34.26
N THR A 693 -16.78 -55.39 -33.44
CA THR A 693 -16.31 -56.78 -33.63
C THR A 693 -17.27 -57.83 -33.07
N THR A 694 -18.04 -57.50 -32.04
CA THR A 694 -18.93 -58.45 -31.37
C THR A 694 -20.37 -58.39 -31.86
N GLY A 695 -20.80 -57.25 -32.40
CA GLY A 695 -22.22 -57.00 -32.69
C GLY A 695 -23.10 -56.94 -31.44
N ALA A 696 -22.50 -56.82 -30.25
CA ALA A 696 -23.21 -56.85 -28.97
C ALA A 696 -24.13 -55.63 -28.79
N GLY A 697 -25.12 -55.79 -27.90
CA GLY A 697 -26.00 -54.70 -27.47
C GLY A 697 -25.32 -53.76 -26.45
N PRO A 698 -25.87 -52.56 -26.22
CA PRO A 698 -25.28 -51.52 -25.35
C PRO A 698 -24.79 -51.98 -23.97
N ALA A 699 -25.58 -52.75 -23.23
CA ALA A 699 -25.21 -53.19 -21.88
C ALA A 699 -24.02 -54.16 -21.88
N GLU A 700 -23.98 -55.09 -22.84
CA GLU A 700 -22.87 -56.04 -22.99
C GLU A 700 -21.60 -55.34 -23.46
N VAL A 701 -21.71 -54.34 -24.34
CA VAL A 701 -20.57 -53.50 -24.74
C VAL A 701 -19.97 -52.81 -23.52
N LEU A 702 -20.77 -52.12 -22.71
CA LEU A 702 -20.28 -51.42 -21.51
C LEU A 702 -19.66 -52.40 -20.49
N GLN A 703 -20.26 -53.58 -20.29
CA GLN A 703 -19.70 -54.59 -19.39
C GLN A 703 -18.33 -55.09 -19.87
N ARG A 704 -18.17 -55.37 -21.17
CA ARG A 704 -16.88 -55.80 -21.73
C ARG A 704 -15.85 -54.67 -21.73
N VAL A 705 -16.28 -53.42 -21.85
CA VAL A 705 -15.39 -52.25 -21.68
C VAL A 705 -14.86 -52.18 -20.25
N ASP A 706 -15.69 -52.36 -19.23
CA ASP A 706 -15.26 -52.44 -17.83
C ASP A 706 -14.22 -53.54 -17.60
N GLU A 707 -14.49 -54.75 -18.11
CA GLU A 707 -13.56 -55.88 -18.04
C GLU A 707 -12.22 -55.56 -18.73
N ALA A 708 -12.27 -54.89 -19.88
CA ALA A 708 -11.09 -54.48 -20.63
C ALA A 708 -10.30 -53.37 -19.90
N VAL A 709 -10.97 -52.35 -19.36
CA VAL A 709 -10.38 -51.26 -18.57
C VAL A 709 -9.64 -51.84 -17.36
N GLN A 710 -10.25 -52.79 -16.64
CA GLN A 710 -9.62 -53.49 -15.51
C GLN A 710 -8.41 -54.31 -15.95
N THR A 711 -8.55 -55.09 -17.04
CA THR A 711 -7.49 -55.98 -17.54
C THR A 711 -6.29 -55.21 -18.07
N LEU A 712 -6.53 -54.11 -18.77
CA LEU A 712 -5.52 -53.24 -19.36
C LEU A 712 -4.94 -52.24 -18.35
N GLN A 713 -5.43 -52.23 -17.11
CA GLN A 713 -5.00 -51.33 -16.04
C GLN A 713 -5.11 -49.86 -16.43
N ILE A 714 -6.21 -49.49 -17.10
CA ILE A 714 -6.50 -48.10 -17.42
C ILE A 714 -7.02 -47.46 -16.14
N GLU A 715 -6.16 -46.71 -15.45
CA GLU A 715 -6.47 -46.05 -14.17
C GLU A 715 -7.35 -44.80 -14.39
N THR A 716 -8.57 -45.00 -14.88
CA THR A 716 -9.54 -43.92 -15.10
C THR A 716 -10.94 -44.32 -14.67
N MET A 717 -11.77 -43.32 -14.38
CA MET A 717 -13.21 -43.47 -14.21
C MET A 717 -13.88 -42.65 -15.31
N ALA A 718 -14.96 -43.17 -15.86
CA ALA A 718 -15.67 -42.48 -16.92
C ALA A 718 -17.18 -42.73 -16.86
N THR A 719 -17.96 -41.74 -17.22
CA THR A 719 -19.39 -41.87 -17.50
C THR A 719 -19.57 -42.17 -18.99
N ALA A 720 -20.59 -42.96 -19.35
CA ALA A 720 -20.91 -43.18 -20.77
C ALA A 720 -22.36 -43.58 -20.99
N VAL A 721 -22.92 -43.21 -22.13
CA VAL A 721 -24.14 -43.80 -22.70
C VAL A 721 -23.79 -44.47 -24.02
N VAL A 722 -24.30 -45.68 -24.21
CA VAL A 722 -24.31 -46.34 -25.52
C VAL A 722 -25.76 -46.50 -25.94
N ALA A 723 -26.08 -45.97 -27.12
CA ALA A 723 -27.37 -46.07 -27.76
C ALA A 723 -27.22 -46.75 -29.12
N ARG A 724 -28.11 -47.68 -29.44
CA ARG A 724 -28.12 -48.44 -30.69
C ARG A 724 -29.50 -48.29 -31.32
N LEU A 725 -29.52 -47.71 -32.51
CA LEU A 725 -30.69 -47.60 -33.37
C LEU A 725 -30.69 -48.78 -34.35
N GLU A 726 -31.74 -49.58 -34.28
CA GLU A 726 -31.88 -50.78 -35.11
C GLU A 726 -33.32 -51.02 -35.56
N GLN A 727 -33.46 -51.78 -36.64
CA GLN A 727 -34.73 -52.15 -37.24
C GLN A 727 -34.65 -53.57 -37.80
N THR A 728 -35.68 -54.38 -37.57
CA THR A 728 -35.94 -55.52 -38.45
C THR A 728 -36.57 -55.06 -39.77
N PRO A 729 -36.57 -55.88 -40.83
CA PRO A 729 -37.29 -55.56 -42.07
C PRO A 729 -38.77 -55.23 -41.84
N GLU A 730 -39.45 -55.93 -40.92
CA GLU A 730 -40.85 -55.67 -40.59
C GLU A 730 -41.05 -54.33 -39.86
N GLU A 731 -40.12 -53.96 -38.96
CA GLU A 731 -40.14 -52.67 -38.26
C GLU A 731 -39.84 -51.52 -39.22
N ARG A 732 -38.95 -51.75 -40.18
CA ARG A 732 -38.63 -50.82 -41.27
C ARG A 732 -39.86 -50.49 -42.10
N ASP A 733 -40.59 -51.52 -42.54
CA ASP A 733 -41.85 -51.39 -43.28
C ASP A 733 -42.94 -50.70 -42.45
N ALA A 734 -42.98 -50.96 -41.14
CA ALA A 734 -43.90 -50.30 -40.20
C ALA A 734 -43.50 -48.85 -39.83
N GLY A 735 -42.32 -48.41 -40.23
CA GLY A 735 -41.79 -47.08 -39.89
C GLY A 735 -41.40 -46.92 -38.42
N VAL A 736 -41.07 -48.00 -37.74
CA VAL A 736 -40.66 -48.04 -36.33
C VAL A 736 -39.15 -48.27 -36.24
N THR A 737 -38.47 -47.55 -35.35
CA THR A 737 -37.06 -47.76 -35.04
C THR A 737 -36.91 -48.11 -33.56
N ARG A 738 -36.17 -49.17 -33.23
CA ARG A 738 -35.88 -49.50 -31.83
C ARG A 738 -34.61 -48.80 -31.39
N LEU A 739 -34.72 -48.02 -30.32
CA LEU A 739 -33.60 -47.48 -29.57
C LEU A 739 -33.32 -48.43 -28.40
N ARG A 740 -32.22 -49.17 -28.48
CA ARG A 740 -31.64 -49.85 -27.32
C ARG A 740 -30.61 -48.95 -26.69
N TRP A 741 -30.57 -48.86 -25.37
CA TRP A 741 -29.56 -48.04 -24.71
C TRP A 741 -29.19 -48.58 -23.33
N SER A 742 -28.00 -48.21 -22.89
CA SER A 742 -27.48 -48.47 -21.55
C SER A 742 -26.65 -47.27 -21.10
N ASN A 743 -26.69 -46.94 -19.80
CA ASN A 743 -26.10 -45.73 -19.24
C ASN A 743 -25.26 -46.11 -18.02
N ALA A 744 -23.96 -45.81 -18.07
CA ALA A 744 -22.98 -46.00 -17.02
C ALA A 744 -22.72 -44.69 -16.24
N GLY A 745 -23.74 -44.18 -15.55
CA GLY A 745 -23.63 -43.02 -14.66
C GLY A 745 -23.55 -41.65 -15.35
N HIS A 746 -23.90 -41.56 -16.63
CA HIS A 746 -23.92 -40.33 -17.42
C HIS A 746 -25.31 -39.63 -17.35
N PRO A 747 -25.44 -38.34 -17.69
CA PRO A 747 -26.74 -37.69 -17.87
C PRO A 747 -27.71 -38.46 -18.80
N PRO A 748 -29.03 -38.38 -18.56
CA PRO A 748 -30.01 -39.17 -19.31
C PRO A 748 -30.18 -38.65 -20.75
N PRO A 749 -30.23 -39.53 -21.77
CA PRO A 749 -30.59 -39.12 -23.13
C PRO A 749 -31.98 -38.47 -23.18
N LEU A 750 -32.17 -37.47 -24.03
CA LEU A 750 -33.49 -36.88 -24.29
C LEU A 750 -34.08 -37.41 -25.59
N ILE A 751 -35.39 -37.58 -25.61
CA ILE A 751 -36.16 -37.83 -26.82
C ILE A 751 -37.18 -36.74 -26.99
N ALA A 752 -37.14 -36.10 -28.16
CA ALA A 752 -38.15 -35.15 -28.58
C ALA A 752 -39.02 -35.76 -29.68
N VAL A 753 -40.33 -35.82 -29.43
CA VAL A 753 -41.33 -36.27 -30.40
C VAL A 753 -41.88 -35.04 -31.13
N HIS A 754 -41.71 -35.01 -32.45
CA HIS A 754 -42.29 -33.99 -33.32
C HIS A 754 -43.76 -34.36 -33.60
N PRO A 755 -44.72 -33.44 -33.43
CA PRO A 755 -46.08 -33.68 -33.93
C PRO A 755 -46.03 -33.77 -35.46
N GLU A 756 -46.56 -34.86 -36.03
CA GLU A 756 -46.60 -35.07 -37.48
C GLU A 756 -47.26 -33.88 -38.18
N ALA A 757 -46.54 -33.24 -39.11
CA ALA A 757 -47.11 -32.21 -39.97
C ALA A 757 -48.24 -32.85 -40.83
N PRO A 758 -49.43 -32.23 -40.94
CA PRO A 758 -50.54 -32.82 -41.69
C PRO A 758 -50.18 -33.05 -43.16
N GLU A 759 -50.59 -34.22 -43.66
CA GLU A 759 -50.53 -34.63 -45.05
C GLU A 759 -51.30 -33.65 -45.96
N THR A 760 -50.59 -32.79 -46.71
CA THR A 760 -50.81 -32.40 -48.13
C THR A 760 -50.17 -31.04 -48.46
N PRO A 761 -49.25 -30.96 -49.45
CA PRO A 761 -48.78 -29.70 -49.99
C PRO A 761 -49.68 -29.26 -51.16
N GLU A 762 -50.92 -28.86 -50.88
CA GLU A 762 -51.73 -28.12 -51.85
C GLU A 762 -52.41 -26.92 -51.19
N THR A 763 -51.64 -26.03 -50.57
CA THR A 763 -51.86 -24.59 -50.66
C THR A 763 -50.70 -23.86 -50.00
N THR A 764 -49.99 -23.07 -50.81
CA THR A 764 -49.02 -22.07 -50.37
C THR A 764 -49.79 -20.99 -49.61
N ASP A 765 -49.92 -21.12 -48.29
CA ASP A 765 -49.90 -20.02 -47.34
C ASP A 765 -50.11 -20.51 -45.90
N ARG A 766 -49.11 -20.24 -45.06
CA ARG A 766 -49.06 -20.36 -43.58
C ARG A 766 -48.91 -21.78 -43.04
N VAL A 767 -47.65 -22.16 -42.81
CA VAL A 767 -47.28 -23.09 -41.73
C VAL A 767 -47.80 -22.48 -40.42
N THR A 768 -48.86 -23.06 -39.85
CA THR A 768 -49.29 -22.77 -38.48
C THR A 768 -48.20 -23.28 -37.54
N SER A 769 -47.60 -22.36 -36.76
CA SER A 769 -46.69 -22.67 -35.66
C SER A 769 -47.28 -23.78 -34.79
N VAL A 770 -46.54 -24.88 -34.63
CA VAL A 770 -46.84 -25.90 -33.64
C VAL A 770 -46.75 -25.24 -32.25
N ASP A 771 -47.75 -25.44 -31.38
CA ASP A 771 -47.64 -24.96 -29.98
C ASP A 771 -46.49 -25.74 -29.33
N PRO A 772 -45.50 -25.10 -28.67
CA PRO A 772 -44.45 -25.81 -27.96
C PRO A 772 -44.95 -26.86 -26.97
N ARG A 773 -46.20 -26.74 -26.50
CA ARG A 773 -46.87 -27.74 -25.64
C ARG A 773 -47.20 -29.06 -26.35
N ASP A 774 -47.22 -29.07 -27.67
CA ASP A 774 -47.49 -30.28 -28.47
C ASP A 774 -46.20 -31.07 -28.75
N VAL A 775 -45.02 -30.45 -28.57
CA VAL A 775 -43.71 -31.12 -28.61
C VAL A 775 -43.44 -31.74 -27.24
N THR A 776 -43.33 -33.06 -27.19
CA THR A 776 -43.01 -33.76 -25.94
C THR A 776 -41.53 -34.12 -25.90
N VAL A 777 -40.80 -33.58 -24.92
CA VAL A 777 -39.39 -33.91 -24.66
C VAL A 777 -39.28 -34.73 -23.37
N THR A 778 -38.79 -35.96 -23.47
CA THR A 778 -38.68 -36.90 -22.34
C THR A 778 -37.23 -37.23 -22.05
N ALA A 779 -36.80 -37.06 -20.79
CA ALA A 779 -35.52 -37.55 -20.30
C ALA A 779 -35.61 -39.04 -19.92
N LEU A 780 -34.71 -39.85 -20.46
CA LEU A 780 -34.65 -41.29 -20.23
C LEU A 780 -33.85 -41.62 -18.97
N TRP A 781 -34.49 -41.44 -17.82
CA TRP A 781 -33.91 -41.87 -16.54
C TRP A 781 -33.96 -43.40 -16.42
N PRO A 782 -32.84 -44.07 -16.09
CA PRO A 782 -32.88 -45.49 -15.77
C PRO A 782 -33.61 -45.71 -14.43
N ASP A 783 -34.34 -46.81 -14.29
CA ASP A 783 -35.04 -47.18 -13.05
C ASP A 783 -34.10 -47.25 -11.83
N ARG A 784 -32.82 -47.55 -12.11
CA ARG A 784 -31.71 -47.52 -11.17
C ARG A 784 -30.46 -47.02 -11.90
N ALA A 785 -29.78 -46.03 -11.33
CA ALA A 785 -28.50 -45.57 -11.88
C ALA A 785 -27.45 -46.69 -11.79
N ASP A 786 -26.84 -47.05 -12.92
CA ASP A 786 -25.66 -47.91 -12.95
C ASP A 786 -24.41 -47.09 -12.56
N LEU A 787 -23.37 -47.77 -12.08
CA LEU A 787 -22.11 -47.14 -11.66
C LEU A 787 -21.28 -46.67 -12.87
N LEU A 788 -20.35 -45.73 -12.64
CA LEU A 788 -19.39 -45.29 -13.65
C LEU A 788 -18.52 -46.46 -14.13
N LEU A 789 -18.00 -46.35 -15.35
CA LEU A 789 -16.98 -47.26 -15.87
C LEU A 789 -15.71 -47.19 -15.01
N GLY A 790 -15.04 -48.33 -14.83
CA GLY A 790 -13.77 -48.42 -14.09
C GLY A 790 -13.89 -48.42 -12.55
N LEU A 791 -15.07 -48.15 -11.99
CA LEU A 791 -15.27 -48.11 -10.53
C LEU A 791 -15.43 -49.52 -9.92
N VAL A 792 -16.37 -50.31 -10.44
CA VAL A 792 -16.60 -51.71 -10.04
C VAL A 792 -16.86 -52.53 -11.31
N PRO A 793 -15.83 -53.14 -11.92
CA PRO A 793 -15.94 -53.82 -13.22
C PRO A 793 -16.95 -54.97 -13.26
N GLU A 794 -17.24 -55.59 -12.12
CA GLU A 794 -18.23 -56.67 -12.00
C GLU A 794 -19.68 -56.17 -11.93
N THR A 795 -19.92 -54.87 -12.18
CA THR A 795 -21.26 -54.28 -12.19
C THR A 795 -22.09 -54.83 -13.35
N SER A 796 -23.24 -55.43 -13.03
CA SER A 796 -24.21 -55.83 -14.06
C SER A 796 -24.80 -54.58 -14.71
N ARG A 797 -24.70 -54.49 -16.04
CA ARG A 797 -25.25 -53.39 -16.84
C ARG A 797 -26.69 -53.67 -17.24
N THR A 798 -27.54 -52.65 -17.28
CA THR A 798 -28.94 -52.78 -17.67
C THR A 798 -29.17 -52.27 -19.10
N GLU A 799 -29.90 -53.02 -19.91
CA GLU A 799 -30.30 -52.61 -21.26
C GLU A 799 -31.79 -52.22 -21.26
N SER A 800 -32.08 -51.04 -21.80
CA SER A 800 -33.45 -50.53 -21.99
C SER A 800 -33.77 -50.44 -23.47
N VAL A 801 -35.03 -50.69 -23.84
CA VAL A 801 -35.51 -50.67 -25.23
C VAL A 801 -36.73 -49.76 -25.34
N LEU A 802 -36.72 -48.87 -26.34
CA LEU A 802 -37.82 -47.98 -26.65
C LEU A 802 -38.11 -47.99 -28.16
N GLU A 803 -39.38 -47.94 -28.52
CA GLU A 803 -39.81 -47.76 -29.91
C GLU A 803 -39.93 -46.28 -30.24
N LEU A 804 -39.24 -45.85 -31.31
CA LEU A 804 -39.25 -44.50 -31.83
C LEU A 804 -40.03 -44.46 -33.14
N SER A 805 -40.92 -43.48 -33.26
CA SER A 805 -41.55 -43.12 -34.52
C SER A 805 -40.62 -42.24 -35.37
N ARG A 806 -40.89 -42.19 -36.67
CA ARG A 806 -40.24 -41.24 -37.59
C ARG A 806 -40.46 -39.80 -37.12
N GLY A 807 -39.49 -38.93 -37.39
CA GLY A 807 -39.48 -37.53 -36.96
C GLY A 807 -38.95 -37.32 -35.54
N CYS A 808 -38.84 -38.35 -34.70
CA CYS A 808 -38.22 -38.21 -33.37
C CYS A 808 -36.77 -37.73 -33.47
N THR A 809 -36.35 -36.92 -32.50
CA THR A 809 -34.95 -36.51 -32.31
C THR A 809 -34.44 -37.09 -30.99
N VAL A 810 -33.33 -37.82 -31.04
CA VAL A 810 -32.61 -38.32 -29.87
C VAL A 810 -31.44 -37.38 -29.60
N LEU A 811 -31.28 -36.92 -28.36
CA LEU A 811 -30.21 -36.02 -27.95
C LEU A 811 -29.38 -36.67 -26.83
N LEU A 812 -28.07 -36.76 -27.04
CA LEU A 812 -27.09 -37.15 -26.04
C LEU A 812 -26.18 -35.95 -25.79
N TYR A 813 -25.86 -35.69 -24.52
CA TYR A 813 -25.08 -34.53 -24.11
C TYR A 813 -24.27 -34.87 -22.86
N THR A 814 -23.12 -34.22 -22.68
CA THR A 814 -22.31 -34.31 -21.46
C THR A 814 -22.83 -33.34 -20.39
N ASP A 815 -22.40 -33.53 -19.15
CA ASP A 815 -22.87 -32.74 -18.01
C ASP A 815 -22.50 -31.26 -18.11
N GLY A 816 -21.40 -30.89 -18.77
CA GLY A 816 -21.04 -29.48 -19.03
C GLY A 816 -22.14 -28.63 -19.69
N LEU A 817 -23.10 -29.25 -20.38
CA LEU A 817 -24.27 -28.53 -20.95
C LEU A 817 -25.32 -28.13 -19.89
N VAL A 818 -25.42 -28.88 -18.78
CA VAL A 818 -26.51 -28.78 -17.80
C VAL A 818 -26.02 -28.48 -16.37
N GLU A 819 -24.77 -28.77 -16.06
CA GLU A 819 -24.15 -28.55 -14.77
C GLU A 819 -23.51 -27.17 -14.70
N ARG A 820 -23.80 -26.43 -13.62
CA ARG A 820 -23.20 -25.12 -13.35
C ARG A 820 -23.00 -24.91 -11.87
N ARG A 821 -22.03 -24.09 -11.49
CA ARG A 821 -21.83 -23.65 -10.11
C ARG A 821 -23.08 -22.96 -9.55
N GLY A 822 -23.81 -23.66 -8.68
CA GLY A 822 -25.01 -23.15 -8.02
C GLY A 822 -26.35 -23.56 -8.65
N GLN A 823 -26.34 -24.39 -9.70
CA GLN A 823 -27.52 -25.01 -10.30
C GLN A 823 -27.44 -26.53 -10.12
N SER A 824 -28.57 -27.18 -9.82
CA SER A 824 -28.61 -28.65 -9.75
C SER A 824 -28.71 -29.27 -11.15
N LEU A 825 -28.19 -30.48 -11.32
CA LEU A 825 -28.25 -31.21 -12.59
C LEU A 825 -29.72 -31.42 -13.04
N ASP A 826 -30.63 -31.72 -12.12
CA ASP A 826 -32.06 -31.86 -12.42
C ASP A 826 -32.67 -30.56 -12.98
N ASP A 827 -32.32 -29.40 -12.41
CA ASP A 827 -32.78 -28.10 -12.91
C ASP A 827 -32.19 -27.80 -14.29
N GLY A 828 -30.92 -28.15 -14.51
CA GLY A 828 -30.24 -28.03 -15.79
C GLY A 828 -30.88 -28.87 -16.89
N VAL A 829 -31.19 -30.14 -16.60
CA VAL A 829 -31.90 -31.04 -17.52
C VAL A 829 -33.32 -30.54 -17.82
N ALA A 830 -34.04 -30.07 -16.80
CA ALA A 830 -35.38 -29.49 -17.01
C ALA A 830 -35.33 -28.23 -17.90
N GLN A 831 -34.31 -27.40 -17.73
CA GLN A 831 -34.06 -26.25 -18.62
C GLN A 831 -33.75 -26.70 -20.04
N LEU A 832 -32.88 -27.69 -20.22
CA LEU A 832 -32.53 -28.26 -21.52
C LEU A 832 -33.77 -28.80 -22.25
N GLN A 833 -34.64 -29.54 -21.56
CA GLN A 833 -35.90 -30.05 -22.11
C GLN A 833 -36.80 -28.92 -22.62
N ALA A 834 -36.92 -27.83 -21.86
CA ALA A 834 -37.75 -26.69 -22.23
C ALA A 834 -37.21 -25.94 -23.45
N VAL A 835 -35.90 -25.68 -23.49
CA VAL A 835 -35.25 -25.01 -24.63
C VAL A 835 -35.34 -25.88 -25.89
N LEU A 836 -35.09 -27.19 -25.78
CA LEU A 836 -35.19 -28.10 -26.91
C LEU A 836 -36.61 -28.16 -27.47
N ALA A 837 -37.64 -28.20 -26.61
CA ALA A 837 -39.04 -28.18 -27.05
C ALA A 837 -39.39 -26.89 -27.83
N GLU A 838 -38.90 -25.74 -27.36
CA GLU A 838 -39.11 -24.45 -28.00
C GLU A 838 -38.43 -24.38 -29.38
N LEU A 839 -37.16 -24.79 -29.48
CA LEU A 839 -36.40 -24.76 -30.72
C LEU A 839 -36.97 -25.73 -31.77
N ILE A 840 -37.45 -26.89 -31.34
CA ILE A 840 -38.13 -27.84 -32.22
C ILE A 840 -39.46 -27.26 -32.73
N ALA A 841 -40.25 -26.63 -31.86
CA ALA A 841 -41.52 -26.00 -32.25
C ALA A 841 -41.32 -24.83 -33.23
N ALA A 842 -40.15 -24.18 -33.21
CA ALA A 842 -39.76 -23.15 -34.17
C ALA A 842 -39.45 -23.71 -35.58
N GLY A 843 -39.33 -25.03 -35.73
CA GLY A 843 -39.12 -25.67 -37.03
C GLY A 843 -37.71 -25.49 -37.60
N LEU A 844 -36.72 -25.25 -36.74
CA LEU A 844 -35.32 -25.13 -37.15
C LEU A 844 -34.81 -26.47 -37.74
N ASP A 845 -33.87 -26.36 -38.67
CA ASP A 845 -33.10 -27.53 -39.08
C ASP A 845 -32.26 -28.06 -37.89
N GLN A 846 -31.67 -29.25 -38.05
CA GLN A 846 -31.00 -29.91 -36.92
C GLN A 846 -29.70 -29.22 -36.52
N ASP A 847 -28.95 -28.67 -37.48
CA ASP A 847 -27.68 -28.02 -37.21
C ASP A 847 -27.91 -26.66 -36.55
N GLU A 848 -28.82 -25.86 -37.08
CA GLU A 848 -29.28 -24.60 -36.46
C GLU A 848 -29.87 -24.84 -35.08
N LEU A 849 -30.61 -25.95 -34.89
CA LEU A 849 -31.12 -26.33 -33.58
C LEU A 849 -29.99 -26.61 -32.58
N CYS A 850 -28.95 -27.35 -32.99
CA CYS A 850 -27.80 -27.63 -32.13
C CYS A 850 -27.05 -26.33 -31.76
N ASP A 851 -26.80 -25.46 -32.74
CA ASP A 851 -26.09 -24.20 -32.54
C ASP A 851 -26.87 -23.25 -31.62
N GLN A 852 -28.19 -23.13 -31.82
CA GLN A 852 -29.06 -22.32 -30.96
C GLN A 852 -29.23 -22.93 -29.56
N LEU A 853 -29.20 -24.25 -29.43
CA LEU A 853 -29.25 -24.92 -28.14
C LEU A 853 -28.01 -24.58 -27.32
N LEU A 854 -26.81 -24.72 -27.91
CA LEU A 854 -25.55 -24.34 -27.28
C LEU A 854 -25.51 -22.86 -26.93
N ALA A 855 -25.89 -21.97 -27.85
CA ALA A 855 -25.90 -20.52 -27.62
C ALA A 855 -26.82 -20.07 -26.48
N ARG A 856 -27.92 -20.81 -26.21
CA ARG A 856 -28.85 -20.51 -25.10
C ARG A 856 -28.47 -21.20 -23.78
N MET A 857 -27.77 -22.33 -23.87
CA MET A 857 -27.39 -23.14 -22.71
C MET A 857 -25.99 -22.82 -22.20
N LEU A 858 -25.09 -22.24 -22.99
CA LEU A 858 -23.73 -21.94 -22.54
C LEU A 858 -23.54 -20.45 -22.20
N PRO A 859 -22.78 -20.14 -21.14
CA PRO A 859 -22.29 -18.78 -20.90
C PRO A 859 -21.23 -18.39 -21.95
N GLU A 860 -20.84 -17.11 -21.99
CA GLU A 860 -19.78 -16.63 -22.91
C GLU A 860 -18.44 -17.36 -22.75
N GLN A 861 -18.19 -17.96 -21.57
CA GLN A 861 -17.01 -18.79 -21.29
C GLN A 861 -17.45 -20.08 -20.57
N PRO A 862 -17.49 -21.24 -21.27
CA PRO A 862 -17.84 -22.52 -20.67
C PRO A 862 -16.89 -22.91 -19.53
N GLU A 863 -17.45 -23.35 -18.41
CA GLU A 863 -16.65 -23.82 -17.25
C GLU A 863 -16.13 -25.24 -17.45
N ASP A 864 -16.79 -26.03 -18.28
CA ASP A 864 -16.45 -27.42 -18.59
C ASP A 864 -16.60 -27.67 -20.10
N ASP A 865 -16.08 -28.80 -20.55
CA ASP A 865 -16.23 -29.28 -21.90
C ASP A 865 -17.67 -29.70 -22.19
N VAL A 866 -18.07 -29.61 -23.46
CA VAL A 866 -19.43 -29.96 -23.88
C VAL A 866 -19.40 -30.76 -25.17
N ALA A 867 -19.82 -32.01 -25.12
CA ALA A 867 -20.17 -32.80 -26.28
C ALA A 867 -21.69 -32.90 -26.44
N LEU A 868 -22.16 -32.80 -27.68
CA LEU A 868 -23.58 -32.91 -28.05
C LEU A 868 -23.71 -33.78 -29.29
N VAL A 869 -24.62 -34.75 -29.24
CA VAL A 869 -25.01 -35.57 -30.40
C VAL A 869 -26.53 -35.54 -30.54
N ALA A 870 -27.00 -35.02 -31.67
CA ALA A 870 -28.40 -35.03 -32.06
C ALA A 870 -28.61 -36.00 -33.22
N VAL A 871 -29.63 -36.86 -33.12
CA VAL A 871 -30.00 -37.80 -34.19
C VAL A 871 -31.47 -37.69 -34.50
N ARG A 872 -31.82 -37.20 -35.70
CA ARG A 872 -33.20 -37.14 -36.19
C ARG A 872 -33.51 -38.31 -37.11
N LEU A 873 -34.63 -38.96 -36.84
CA LEU A 873 -35.12 -40.08 -37.62
C LEU A 873 -35.94 -39.57 -38.81
N HIS A 874 -35.52 -39.91 -40.02
CA HIS A 874 -36.22 -39.57 -41.25
C HIS A 874 -37.03 -40.75 -41.80
N PRO A 875 -38.17 -40.49 -42.47
CA PRO A 875 -38.90 -41.54 -43.18
C PRO A 875 -38.09 -42.12 -44.34
N GLN A 876 -38.07 -43.45 -44.43
CA GLN A 876 -37.34 -44.24 -45.43
C GLN A 876 -38.11 -44.47 -46.74
N ASP A 877 -39.38 -44.10 -46.78
CA ASP A 877 -40.25 -44.19 -47.96
C ASP A 877 -40.13 -42.97 -48.88
N ARG A 878 -39.23 -42.04 -48.56
CA ARG A 878 -38.98 -40.81 -49.33
C ARG A 878 -37.48 -40.50 -49.39
N PRO A 879 -37.04 -39.68 -50.36
CA PRO A 879 -35.64 -39.28 -50.46
C PRO A 879 -35.15 -38.58 -49.19
N ARG A 880 -33.88 -38.80 -48.84
CA ARG A 880 -33.19 -38.10 -47.76
C ARG A 880 -33.36 -36.57 -47.91
N PRO A 881 -33.71 -35.84 -46.84
CA PRO A 881 -33.84 -34.38 -46.90
C PRO A 881 -32.52 -33.71 -47.30
N ALA A 882 -32.58 -32.68 -48.14
CA ALA A 882 -31.37 -31.95 -48.57
C ALA A 882 -30.58 -31.34 -47.39
N ALA A 883 -31.28 -30.95 -46.31
CA ALA A 883 -30.66 -30.43 -45.09
C ALA A 883 -29.86 -31.49 -44.30
N ALA A 884 -29.97 -32.77 -44.62
CA ALA A 884 -29.23 -33.86 -44.00
C ALA A 884 -28.00 -34.30 -44.82
N GLY A 885 -27.67 -33.59 -45.90
CA GLY A 885 -26.53 -33.89 -46.76
C GLY A 885 -26.63 -35.22 -47.53
N PRO A 886 -25.57 -35.62 -48.27
CA PRO A 886 -25.51 -36.90 -48.96
C PRO A 886 -25.36 -38.07 -47.97
N GLU A 887 -25.73 -39.28 -48.42
CA GLU A 887 -25.46 -40.51 -47.68
C GLU A 887 -23.94 -40.72 -47.52
N SER A 888 -23.49 -41.04 -46.31
CA SER A 888 -22.10 -41.34 -46.01
C SER A 888 -22.01 -42.55 -45.08
N VAL A 889 -21.84 -43.73 -45.67
CA VAL A 889 -21.73 -45.01 -44.96
C VAL A 889 -20.54 -45.83 -45.46
N PRO A 890 -19.90 -46.66 -44.62
CA PRO A 890 -18.78 -47.49 -45.07
C PRO A 890 -19.19 -48.55 -46.11
N ASP A 891 -18.39 -48.72 -47.16
CA ASP A 891 -18.65 -49.67 -48.28
C ASP A 891 -18.94 -51.12 -47.86
N ASN A 892 -18.41 -51.53 -46.70
CA ASN A 892 -18.56 -52.88 -46.18
C ASN A 892 -19.85 -53.10 -45.37
N VAL A 893 -20.68 -52.07 -45.19
CA VAL A 893 -21.98 -52.13 -44.50
C VAL A 893 -23.08 -51.98 -45.57
N VAL A 894 -23.67 -53.11 -45.98
CA VAL A 894 -24.65 -53.14 -47.08
C VAL A 894 -26.08 -53.02 -46.53
N GLU A 895 -26.75 -51.89 -46.74
CA GLU A 895 -28.22 -51.84 -46.70
C GLU A 895 -28.79 -52.48 -47.99
N GLN A 896 -29.54 -53.58 -47.86
CA GLN A 896 -30.20 -54.22 -49.00
C GLN A 896 -31.43 -53.41 -49.47
N ALA A 897 -31.34 -52.73 -50.63
CA ALA A 897 -32.06 -53.11 -51.87
C ALA A 897 -32.23 -51.95 -52.89
N CYS A 898 -31.53 -52.01 -54.05
CA CYS A 898 -32.11 -52.14 -55.41
C CYS A 898 -31.00 -52.18 -56.50
N SER A 899 -31.26 -52.86 -57.61
CA SER A 899 -30.30 -53.52 -58.51
C SER A 899 -29.94 -52.80 -59.84
N VAL A 900 -28.62 -52.75 -60.17
CA VAL A 900 -27.91 -53.12 -61.46
C VAL A 900 -28.10 -52.23 -62.73
N PRO A 901 -27.14 -52.06 -63.72
CA PRO A 901 -25.81 -52.70 -64.01
C PRO A 901 -24.58 -51.76 -64.29
N ALA A 902 -23.32 -52.07 -63.94
CA ALA A 902 -22.29 -52.97 -64.56
C ALA A 902 -21.23 -52.23 -65.46
N PRO A 903 -20.09 -52.84 -65.84
CA PRO A 903 -18.73 -52.37 -65.53
C PRO A 903 -17.96 -51.75 -66.72
N HIS A 904 -17.07 -50.79 -66.47
CA HIS A 904 -16.16 -50.28 -67.49
C HIS A 904 -14.72 -50.78 -67.28
N THR A 905 -14.26 -51.52 -68.29
CA THR A 905 -12.92 -52.04 -68.54
C THR A 905 -11.94 -50.94 -68.94
N HIS A 906 -10.70 -51.04 -68.45
CA HIS A 906 -9.52 -50.29 -68.87
C HIS A 906 -9.35 -50.18 -70.40
N ALA A 907 -9.01 -48.97 -70.89
CA ALA A 907 -8.01 -48.69 -71.92
C ALA A 907 -7.96 -47.19 -72.28
N ASP A 908 -6.93 -46.45 -71.85
CA ASP A 908 -6.04 -45.70 -72.75
C ASP A 908 -4.86 -45.11 -71.96
N ASP A 909 -3.65 -45.55 -72.33
CA ASP A 909 -2.35 -44.99 -71.93
C ASP A 909 -2.03 -43.80 -72.87
N ASP A 910 -2.20 -42.57 -72.40
CA ASP A 910 -1.50 -41.39 -72.93
C ASP A 910 -1.45 -40.28 -71.86
N PRO A 911 -0.28 -39.79 -71.41
CA PRO A 911 -0.19 -38.79 -70.34
C PRO A 911 -0.53 -37.39 -70.87
N ARG A 912 -1.48 -36.69 -70.23
CA ARG A 912 -1.86 -35.33 -70.64
C ARG A 912 -0.94 -34.24 -70.10
N THR A 913 -0.22 -34.46 -69.01
CA THR A 913 0.94 -33.65 -68.61
C THR A 913 1.99 -34.56 -67.98
N SER A 914 3.24 -34.46 -68.44
CA SER A 914 4.39 -35.18 -67.87
C SER A 914 5.56 -34.23 -67.69
N LEU A 915 6.13 -34.25 -66.49
CA LEU A 915 7.27 -33.47 -66.06
C LEU A 915 8.40 -34.42 -65.69
N ARG A 916 9.55 -34.23 -66.34
CA ARG A 916 10.81 -34.83 -65.93
C ARG A 916 11.57 -33.81 -65.11
N LEU A 917 11.62 -34.02 -63.80
CA LEU A 917 12.19 -33.07 -62.84
C LEU A 917 13.50 -33.61 -62.29
N PRO A 918 14.47 -32.76 -61.91
CA PRO A 918 15.68 -33.23 -61.23
C PRO A 918 15.33 -33.94 -59.90
N PHE A 919 16.14 -34.91 -59.49
CA PHE A 919 15.93 -35.67 -58.25
C PHE A 919 16.37 -34.85 -57.02
N ASP A 920 15.65 -33.77 -56.72
CA ASP A 920 15.89 -32.90 -55.57
C ASP A 920 14.58 -32.39 -54.93
N ALA A 921 14.67 -31.90 -53.69
CA ALA A 921 13.51 -31.52 -52.87
C ALA A 921 12.64 -30.40 -53.47
N THR A 922 13.16 -29.60 -54.41
CA THR A 922 12.39 -28.52 -55.04
C THR A 922 11.42 -29.02 -56.10
N SER A 923 11.65 -30.22 -56.63
CA SER A 923 10.84 -30.83 -57.69
C SER A 923 9.39 -31.10 -57.29
N ALA A 924 9.14 -31.49 -56.04
CA ALA A 924 7.77 -31.65 -55.54
C ALA A 924 6.98 -30.33 -55.58
N GLY A 925 7.61 -29.20 -55.28
CA GLY A 925 6.98 -27.88 -55.34
C GLY A 925 6.69 -27.40 -56.78
N VAL A 926 7.58 -27.72 -57.72
CA VAL A 926 7.38 -27.41 -59.15
C VAL A 926 6.21 -28.22 -59.72
N ALA A 927 6.12 -29.51 -59.39
CA ALA A 927 5.04 -30.37 -59.83
C ALA A 927 3.69 -29.95 -59.22
N ARG A 928 3.65 -29.62 -57.92
CA ARG A 928 2.44 -29.14 -57.23
C ARG A 928 1.88 -27.88 -57.85
N ARG A 929 2.72 -26.84 -58.00
CA ARG A 929 2.30 -25.57 -58.60
C ARG A 929 1.76 -25.77 -60.01
N ARG A 930 2.40 -26.66 -60.79
CA ARG A 930 1.96 -26.93 -62.17
C ARG A 930 0.63 -27.69 -62.24
N LEU A 931 0.38 -28.60 -61.31
CA LEU A 931 -0.90 -29.30 -61.17
C LEU A 931 -2.01 -28.34 -60.74
N VAL A 932 -1.75 -27.51 -59.72
CA VAL A 932 -2.70 -26.49 -59.22
C VAL A 932 -3.08 -25.51 -60.33
N ASP A 933 -2.10 -24.90 -61.02
CA ASP A 933 -2.35 -23.99 -62.14
C ASP A 933 -3.23 -24.63 -63.24
N GLU A 934 -3.06 -25.94 -63.48
CA GLU A 934 -3.80 -26.68 -64.49
C GLU A 934 -5.23 -27.00 -64.04
N LEU A 935 -5.43 -27.43 -62.78
CA LEU A 935 -6.75 -27.72 -62.23
C LEU A 935 -7.59 -26.45 -62.01
N GLU A 936 -7.00 -25.37 -61.51
CA GLU A 936 -7.65 -24.07 -61.40
C GLU A 936 -8.03 -23.53 -62.78
N GLY A 937 -7.14 -23.67 -63.78
CA GLY A 937 -7.40 -23.27 -65.17
C GLY A 937 -8.51 -24.05 -65.85
N LEU A 938 -8.81 -25.27 -65.38
CA LEU A 938 -9.91 -26.12 -65.83
C LEU A 938 -11.20 -25.93 -65.02
N GLY A 939 -11.18 -25.10 -63.97
CA GLY A 939 -12.35 -24.75 -63.16
C GLY A 939 -12.73 -25.80 -62.11
N PHE A 940 -11.78 -26.58 -61.61
CA PHE A 940 -12.01 -27.48 -60.48
C PHE A 940 -12.18 -26.70 -59.16
N GLY A 941 -13.01 -27.22 -58.26
CA GLY A 941 -13.27 -26.58 -56.96
C GLY A 941 -12.05 -26.59 -56.03
N GLU A 942 -11.94 -25.57 -55.19
CA GLU A 942 -10.78 -25.31 -54.31
C GLU A 942 -10.42 -26.51 -53.43
N SER A 943 -11.41 -27.21 -52.87
CA SER A 943 -11.19 -28.43 -52.08
C SER A 943 -10.50 -29.54 -52.88
N PHE A 944 -10.98 -29.82 -54.10
CA PHE A 944 -10.43 -30.87 -54.95
C PHE A 944 -9.01 -30.54 -55.43
N VAL A 945 -8.72 -29.25 -55.64
CA VAL A 945 -7.38 -28.76 -56.01
C VAL A 945 -6.39 -28.97 -54.85
N ILE A 946 -6.81 -28.69 -53.62
CA ILE A 946 -5.99 -28.89 -52.41
C ILE A 946 -5.68 -30.38 -52.22
N ASP A 947 -6.68 -31.26 -52.34
CA ASP A 947 -6.50 -32.71 -52.17
C ASP A 947 -5.53 -33.27 -53.22
N ALA A 948 -5.72 -32.87 -54.49
CA ALA A 948 -4.85 -33.26 -55.59
C ALA A 948 -3.40 -32.74 -55.41
N GLU A 949 -3.23 -31.51 -54.92
CA GLU A 949 -1.94 -30.93 -54.59
C GLU A 949 -1.23 -31.75 -53.50
N LEU A 950 -1.95 -32.10 -52.44
CA LEU A 950 -1.41 -32.83 -51.29
C LEU A 950 -0.98 -34.25 -51.71
N VAL A 951 -1.83 -34.96 -52.46
CA VAL A 951 -1.51 -36.31 -52.97
C VAL A 951 -0.26 -36.29 -53.86
N LEU A 952 -0.17 -35.35 -54.80
CA LEU A 952 1.03 -35.23 -55.63
C LEU A 952 2.28 -34.92 -54.79
N GLY A 953 2.14 -34.03 -53.81
CA GLY A 953 3.21 -33.64 -52.90
C GLY A 953 3.79 -34.83 -52.15
N GLU A 954 2.93 -35.66 -51.57
CA GLU A 954 3.32 -36.84 -50.80
C GLU A 954 3.92 -37.94 -51.69
N LEU A 955 3.37 -38.17 -52.89
CA LEU A 955 3.94 -39.13 -53.84
C LEU A 955 5.32 -38.68 -54.33
N ALA A 956 5.49 -37.40 -54.64
CA ALA A 956 6.77 -36.84 -55.08
C ALA A 956 7.81 -36.83 -53.95
N ALA A 957 7.42 -36.49 -52.72
CA ALA A 957 8.31 -36.53 -51.55
C ALA A 957 8.78 -37.95 -51.26
N ASN A 958 7.87 -38.93 -51.27
CA ASN A 958 8.23 -40.35 -51.09
C ASN A 958 9.15 -40.84 -52.21
N GLY A 959 8.90 -40.45 -53.47
CA GLY A 959 9.77 -40.77 -54.60
C GLY A 959 11.18 -40.20 -54.45
N LEU A 960 11.33 -38.99 -53.90
CA LEU A 960 12.62 -38.32 -53.65
C LEU A 960 13.35 -38.86 -52.42
N GLU A 961 12.62 -39.22 -51.36
CA GLU A 961 13.19 -39.65 -50.08
C GLU A 961 13.56 -41.14 -50.08
N HIS A 962 12.78 -41.97 -50.78
CA HIS A 962 12.94 -43.42 -50.78
C HIS A 962 13.40 -44.00 -52.13
N GLY A 963 13.31 -43.23 -53.21
CA GLY A 963 13.77 -43.66 -54.54
C GLY A 963 15.29 -43.66 -54.69
N ARG A 964 15.79 -44.48 -55.60
CA ARG A 964 17.20 -44.43 -56.05
C ARG A 964 17.26 -44.03 -57.52
N PRO A 965 17.88 -42.90 -57.88
CA PRO A 965 17.92 -42.46 -59.27
C PRO A 965 18.68 -43.48 -60.13
N SER A 966 18.13 -43.82 -61.29
CA SER A 966 18.92 -44.47 -62.34
C SER A 966 19.55 -43.39 -63.21
N GLY A 967 20.86 -43.48 -63.47
CA GLY A 967 21.64 -42.86 -64.56
C GLY A 967 21.51 -41.36 -64.88
N ASP A 968 20.29 -40.83 -64.97
CA ASP A 968 19.89 -39.48 -65.37
C ASP A 968 19.38 -38.59 -64.20
N ASP A 969 19.41 -39.03 -62.93
CA ASP A 969 19.02 -38.24 -61.72
C ASP A 969 17.70 -37.45 -61.88
N THR A 970 16.65 -38.11 -62.39
CA THR A 970 15.34 -37.46 -62.63
C THR A 970 14.17 -38.22 -62.00
N LEU A 971 13.19 -37.45 -61.51
CA LEU A 971 11.88 -37.90 -61.03
C LEU A 971 10.86 -37.63 -62.14
N ASP A 972 10.24 -38.68 -62.67
CA ASP A 972 9.18 -38.56 -63.68
C ASP A 972 7.83 -38.45 -62.96
N VAL A 973 7.20 -37.28 -63.05
CA VAL A 973 5.86 -37.00 -62.51
C VAL A 973 4.90 -36.79 -63.68
N SER A 974 3.74 -37.42 -63.65
CA SER A 974 2.73 -37.27 -64.70
C SER A 974 1.33 -37.32 -64.14
N TRP A 975 0.40 -36.66 -64.79
CA TRP A 975 -1.02 -36.79 -64.48
C TRP A 975 -1.89 -36.73 -65.73
N CYS A 976 -3.08 -37.31 -65.64
CA CYS A 976 -4.11 -37.21 -66.65
C CYS A 976 -5.50 -37.15 -66.02
N ILE A 977 -6.42 -36.50 -66.72
CA ILE A 977 -7.82 -36.40 -66.33
C ILE A 977 -8.63 -37.13 -67.41
N ALA A 978 -9.33 -38.19 -67.02
CA ALA A 978 -10.21 -38.98 -67.88
C ALA A 978 -11.43 -39.46 -67.08
N ASP A 979 -12.62 -39.37 -67.69
CA ASP A 979 -13.89 -39.80 -67.08
C ASP A 979 -14.09 -39.32 -65.62
N ASP A 980 -13.81 -38.03 -65.38
CA ASP A 980 -13.89 -37.38 -64.06
C ASP A 980 -12.94 -37.96 -62.99
N VAL A 981 -11.90 -38.69 -63.39
CA VAL A 981 -10.83 -39.18 -62.52
C VAL A 981 -9.50 -38.51 -62.89
N LEU A 982 -8.89 -37.85 -61.91
CA LEU A 982 -7.50 -37.39 -61.95
C LEU A 982 -6.59 -38.54 -61.53
N ARG A 983 -5.74 -39.00 -62.43
CA ARG A 983 -4.71 -40.00 -62.15
C ARG A 983 -3.35 -39.31 -62.05
N ILE A 984 -2.67 -39.44 -60.92
CA ILE A 984 -1.33 -38.88 -60.65
C ILE A 984 -0.36 -40.04 -60.52
N SER A 985 0.73 -40.03 -61.29
CA SER A 985 1.79 -41.04 -61.26
C SER A 985 3.16 -40.40 -61.01
N VAL A 986 3.91 -40.96 -60.06
CA VAL A 986 5.30 -40.59 -59.77
C VAL A 986 6.19 -41.82 -59.93
N CYS A 987 7.29 -41.69 -60.68
CA CYS A 987 8.23 -42.76 -60.97
C CYS A 987 9.67 -42.31 -60.68
N ASP A 988 10.37 -43.08 -59.84
CA ASP A 988 11.74 -42.77 -59.39
C ASP A 988 12.86 -43.24 -60.34
N GLY A 989 12.50 -43.90 -61.45
CA GLY A 989 13.41 -44.34 -62.51
C GLY A 989 14.35 -45.49 -62.11
N GLY A 990 14.40 -45.93 -60.85
CA GLY A 990 15.38 -46.90 -60.35
C GLY A 990 15.06 -48.35 -60.70
N LYS A 991 15.95 -49.08 -61.39
CA LYS A 991 15.80 -50.53 -61.58
C LYS A 991 16.07 -51.27 -60.26
N SER A 992 15.03 -51.63 -59.53
CA SER A 992 15.13 -52.43 -58.31
C SER A 992 15.26 -53.92 -58.63
N ALA A 993 16.43 -54.50 -58.35
CA ALA A 993 16.65 -55.94 -58.34
C ALA A 993 16.70 -56.54 -56.92
N GLU A 994 16.49 -55.75 -55.86
CA GLU A 994 16.67 -56.20 -54.46
C GLU A 994 15.63 -55.61 -53.49
N LEU A 995 14.33 -55.74 -53.79
CA LEU A 995 13.26 -55.57 -52.81
C LEU A 995 12.54 -56.91 -52.61
N GLN A 996 13.15 -57.80 -51.83
CA GLN A 996 12.44 -58.91 -51.19
C GLN A 996 12.22 -58.58 -49.71
N ALA A 997 10.95 -58.55 -49.33
CA ALA A 997 10.44 -58.82 -47.98
C ALA A 997 10.82 -57.82 -46.86
N LEU A 998 10.38 -56.56 -47.01
CA LEU A 998 9.90 -55.79 -45.86
C LEU A 998 8.38 -55.74 -45.96
N GLU A 999 7.75 -56.33 -44.95
CA GLU A 999 6.33 -56.52 -44.76
C GLU A 999 5.48 -55.26 -45.06
N LEU A 1000 4.82 -55.26 -46.22
CA LEU A 1000 3.65 -54.42 -46.55
C LEU A 1000 2.40 -54.89 -45.79
N THR A 1001 2.53 -55.22 -44.51
CA THR A 1001 1.38 -55.35 -43.60
C THR A 1001 1.12 -53.99 -42.96
N ARG A 1002 -0.17 -53.63 -42.87
CA ARG A 1002 -0.76 -52.39 -42.29
C ARG A 1002 -0.38 -52.04 -40.84
N ALA A 1003 0.75 -52.51 -40.33
CA ALA A 1003 1.23 -52.25 -38.98
C ALA A 1003 2.73 -51.93 -39.04
N GLY A 1004 3.06 -50.63 -39.04
CA GLY A 1004 4.42 -50.16 -38.77
C GLY A 1004 5.17 -49.62 -39.97
N VAL A 1005 4.73 -48.47 -40.51
CA VAL A 1005 5.55 -47.63 -41.38
C VAL A 1005 5.68 -46.25 -40.74
N ARG A 1006 6.91 -45.83 -40.48
CA ARG A 1006 7.23 -44.42 -40.24
C ARG A 1006 7.06 -43.69 -41.58
N GLY A 1007 5.90 -43.07 -41.81
CA GLY A 1007 5.65 -42.24 -42.99
C GLY A 1007 4.20 -41.77 -43.02
N ARG A 1008 3.95 -40.53 -42.58
CA ARG A 1008 2.61 -39.92 -42.61
C ARG A 1008 2.07 -39.76 -44.05
N GLY A 1009 2.96 -39.70 -45.05
CA GLY A 1009 2.61 -39.39 -46.43
C GLY A 1009 1.74 -40.42 -47.15
N LEU A 1010 2.02 -41.72 -47.02
CA LEU A 1010 1.19 -42.75 -47.66
C LEU A 1010 -0.20 -42.91 -47.01
N ALA A 1011 -0.33 -42.57 -45.72
CA ALA A 1011 -1.63 -42.56 -45.03
C ALA A 1011 -2.50 -41.39 -45.50
N ILE A 1012 -1.89 -40.24 -45.78
CA ILE A 1012 -2.55 -39.09 -46.40
C ILE A 1012 -3.03 -39.45 -47.81
N VAL A 1013 -2.18 -40.11 -48.62
CA VAL A 1013 -2.59 -40.61 -49.94
C VAL A 1013 -3.76 -41.58 -49.82
N ASP A 1014 -3.70 -42.56 -48.91
CA ASP A 1014 -4.77 -43.56 -48.67
C ASP A 1014 -6.11 -42.93 -48.23
N GLN A 1015 -6.07 -41.74 -47.59
CA GLN A 1015 -7.27 -41.02 -47.17
C GLN A 1015 -7.86 -40.11 -48.26
N LEU A 1016 -7.03 -39.55 -49.14
CA LEU A 1016 -7.44 -38.53 -50.11
C LEU A 1016 -7.67 -39.05 -51.53
N CYS A 1017 -7.19 -40.25 -51.86
CA CYS A 1017 -7.39 -40.85 -53.18
C CYS A 1017 -8.33 -42.06 -53.10
N ASP A 1018 -9.15 -42.27 -54.13
CA ASP A 1018 -10.08 -43.40 -54.20
C ASP A 1018 -9.36 -44.74 -54.33
N ALA A 1019 -8.19 -44.73 -54.98
CA ALA A 1019 -7.34 -45.88 -55.16
C ALA A 1019 -5.90 -45.47 -55.47
N TRP A 1020 -4.94 -46.28 -55.06
CA TRP A 1020 -3.56 -46.16 -55.53
C TRP A 1020 -2.90 -47.53 -55.74
N THR A 1021 -1.90 -47.57 -56.63
CA THR A 1021 -1.19 -48.79 -57.05
C THR A 1021 0.31 -48.55 -57.13
N VAL A 1022 1.08 -49.62 -56.99
CA VAL A 1022 2.54 -49.63 -57.16
C VAL A 1022 2.92 -50.61 -58.27
N ASP A 1023 3.68 -50.15 -59.25
CA ASP A 1023 4.27 -50.95 -60.34
C ASP A 1023 5.80 -50.84 -60.29
N ASP A 1024 6.50 -51.97 -60.40
CA ASP A 1024 7.96 -52.07 -60.31
C ASP A 1024 8.66 -52.42 -61.64
N GLN A 1025 7.92 -52.57 -62.75
CA GLN A 1025 8.47 -53.13 -64.00
C GLN A 1025 9.49 -52.24 -64.72
N GLN A 1026 9.52 -50.92 -64.46
CA GLN A 1026 10.44 -49.95 -65.10
C GLN A 1026 11.02 -48.89 -64.15
N GLY A 1027 10.99 -49.13 -62.83
CA GLY A 1027 11.15 -48.10 -61.79
C GLY A 1027 10.04 -48.27 -60.76
N LEU A 1028 10.21 -47.81 -59.51
CA LEU A 1028 9.08 -47.82 -58.56
C LEU A 1028 8.12 -46.70 -58.98
N ARG A 1029 7.00 -47.08 -59.60
CA ARG A 1029 5.93 -46.16 -60.01
C ARG A 1029 4.77 -46.29 -59.05
N VAL A 1030 4.42 -45.19 -58.39
CA VAL A 1030 3.22 -45.09 -57.57
C VAL A 1030 2.19 -44.25 -58.31
N THR A 1031 0.97 -44.78 -58.46
CA THR A 1031 -0.14 -44.11 -59.15
C THR A 1031 -1.34 -43.98 -58.23
N ALA A 1032 -1.84 -42.77 -58.02
CA ALA A 1032 -3.06 -42.49 -57.25
C ALA A 1032 -4.17 -41.95 -58.17
N GLU A 1033 -5.42 -42.25 -57.84
CA GLU A 1033 -6.63 -41.85 -58.57
C GLU A 1033 -7.56 -41.06 -57.64
N LEU A 1034 -7.93 -39.84 -58.05
CA LEU A 1034 -8.90 -38.99 -57.35
C LEU A 1034 -10.08 -38.70 -58.27
N ARG A 1035 -11.29 -39.01 -57.85
CA ARG A 1035 -12.53 -38.80 -58.59
C ARG A 1035 -13.11 -37.45 -58.20
N ARG A 1036 -13.49 -36.68 -59.21
CA ARG A 1036 -14.19 -35.42 -59.03
C ARG A 1036 -15.51 -35.68 -58.28
N PRO A 1037 -15.82 -34.91 -57.22
CA PRO A 1037 -17.16 -34.90 -56.65
C PRO A 1037 -18.17 -34.46 -57.71
N LEU A 1038 -19.25 -35.22 -57.90
CA LEU A 1038 -20.36 -34.77 -58.75
C LEU A 1038 -21.07 -33.63 -58.02
N ASP A 1039 -21.04 -32.43 -58.62
CA ASP A 1039 -21.72 -31.22 -58.15
C ASP A 1039 -23.23 -31.41 -57.96
#